data_AF-A0A0F2MG55-F1
#
_entry.id   AF-A0A0F2MG55-F1
#
_cell.length_a   1.000
_cell.length_b   1.000
_cell.length_c   1.000
_cell.angle_alpha   90.00
_cell.angle_beta   90.00
_cell.angle_gamma   90.00
#
_symmetry.space_group_name_H-M   'P 1'
#
loop_
_entity.id
_entity.type
_entity.pdbx_description
1 polymer ?
#
loop_
_entity_poly.entity_id
_entity_poly.type
_entity_poly.pdbx_seq_one_letter_code
_entity_poly.pdbx_strand_id
1 'polypeptide(L)'
;MLTELRHMRALRVVALLPLLLVFSGLAEAFYIPGWSIKSYGDKEQIPLLVNKVYSDNTQLQYAYFDLPFVCPPTGQRRYGGLLSGQSIPLNIGEVLRGDRISTSDIDISVGQNKECSYLCTRQISRRELNRAKEMVRDGYVVEWIVDNLPGATSFVTVDKTRKYYAAGFKLGFTDSSSGRSRYFLNNHHTIVLRYRKAPGRAGDRGNKVIVGFEVYSKSIGPSNRRLESGCPASLRNIDQNFELYLAPNRTSTEDPNRYAKSSYRPNPADEIIDEDDGALLSIPYTYSVYFQEDNSVEWSRRWDLYFVNQEEGSKIHWLAIINSLIICGLLTGIVLMIFAKTIRSDIKGYKDAAVEEGKGRRRRGRRTAGTAGSGAGSTTPTGGEKMPVSSVGVGSGGLFDQDGGGSVDMSALDADVLSSDDEALEDVTGWKLLHGDVFRKPAYGSLLAPLIGSGMQLLFMAFGLVFLSAVGVLNPSFRGGFISFGVGLFVFAGVFSGYFSARVYRTFDGQNWRRNTFVTAILFPGLIFSAVFVLNLFVWAQASSTAIPFGTLVGILVLWLCIQMPLVYAGAWYGYVRVGPWEHPTKTSAVPRQIPRQAWYIRDIRSVLLAGLIPFAVIFIELLFVFQSLWQDKSGYYYVFGFLAVVSTILILTIAEVTVITIYIQLCSENYHWWWQSFMVGGGSAIWVFLYCIWYYFAKLHITGFVSSLLFFSHSFIACCVYALLTGTVGFLSTYAFMRRIYG
;
A
#
# COMPACT_ATOMS: atom_id res chain seq x y z
N MET A 1 45.20 -26.80 -15.37
CA MET A 1 43.72 -26.71 -15.19
C MET A 1 43.26 -25.39 -14.55
N LEU A 2 43.97 -24.85 -13.54
CA LEU A 2 43.63 -23.54 -12.92
C LEU A 2 43.97 -22.30 -13.77
N THR A 3 44.90 -22.40 -14.71
CA THR A 3 45.30 -21.32 -15.63
C THR A 3 44.30 -21.12 -16.79
N GLU A 4 43.76 -22.20 -17.34
CA GLU A 4 42.70 -22.18 -18.37
C GLU A 4 41.39 -21.52 -17.89
N LEU A 5 41.04 -21.69 -16.60
CA LEU A 5 39.87 -21.06 -15.98
C LEU A 5 40.01 -19.55 -15.79
N ARG A 6 41.24 -19.02 -15.68
CA ARG A 6 41.51 -17.58 -15.60
C ARG A 6 41.38 -16.91 -16.97
N HIS A 7 41.86 -17.56 -18.04
CA HIS A 7 41.74 -17.02 -19.40
C HIS A 7 40.28 -16.99 -19.89
N MET A 8 39.46 -18.00 -19.58
CA MET A 8 38.03 -17.97 -19.95
C MET A 8 37.21 -16.90 -19.22
N ARG A 9 37.58 -16.51 -17.98
CA ARG A 9 36.91 -15.41 -17.26
C ARG A 9 37.31 -14.05 -17.81
N ALA A 10 38.58 -13.85 -18.16
CA ALA A 10 39.06 -12.62 -18.78
C ALA A 10 38.43 -12.41 -20.18
N LEU A 11 38.31 -13.47 -20.99
CA LEU A 11 37.72 -13.39 -22.33
C LEU A 11 36.23 -12.99 -22.30
N ARG A 12 35.46 -13.44 -21.29
CA ARG A 12 34.04 -13.06 -21.13
C ARG A 12 33.87 -11.59 -20.71
N VAL A 13 34.76 -11.06 -19.87
CA VAL A 13 34.73 -9.65 -19.44
C VAL A 13 35.13 -8.72 -20.59
N VAL A 14 36.12 -9.12 -21.41
CA VAL A 14 36.57 -8.34 -22.57
C VAL A 14 35.57 -8.38 -23.72
N ALA A 15 34.80 -9.47 -23.89
CA ALA A 15 33.73 -9.54 -24.90
C ALA A 15 32.45 -8.76 -24.50
N LEU A 16 32.20 -8.53 -23.21
CA LEU A 16 31.06 -7.75 -22.71
C LEU A 16 31.24 -6.23 -22.91
N LEU A 17 32.49 -5.75 -22.90
CA LEU A 17 32.84 -4.33 -23.06
C LEU A 17 32.46 -3.74 -24.44
N PRO A 18 32.77 -4.37 -25.59
CA PRO A 18 32.31 -3.88 -26.89
C PRO A 18 30.80 -4.02 -27.06
N LEU A 19 30.15 -5.02 -26.44
CA LEU A 19 28.69 -5.14 -26.45
C LEU A 19 28.02 -3.98 -25.69
N LEU A 20 28.58 -3.59 -24.54
CA LEU A 20 28.14 -2.41 -23.77
C LEU A 20 28.37 -1.09 -24.51
N LEU A 21 29.48 -0.98 -25.26
CA LEU A 21 29.78 0.19 -26.09
C LEU A 21 28.85 0.28 -27.32
N VAL A 22 28.48 -0.84 -27.94
CA VAL A 22 27.50 -0.88 -29.03
C VAL A 22 26.09 -0.49 -28.53
N PHE A 23 25.71 -0.88 -27.31
CA PHE A 23 24.47 -0.40 -26.68
C PHE A 23 24.48 1.09 -26.34
N SER A 24 25.65 1.68 -26.05
CA SER A 24 25.77 3.12 -25.78
C SER A 24 25.59 4.00 -27.01
N GLY A 25 25.85 3.48 -28.21
CA GLY A 25 25.64 4.19 -29.48
C GLY A 25 24.18 4.31 -29.94
N LEU A 26 23.27 3.53 -29.33
CA LEU A 26 21.81 3.60 -29.55
C LEU A 26 21.08 4.42 -28.49
N ALA A 27 21.81 5.06 -27.57
CA ALA A 27 21.21 5.96 -26.60
C ALA A 27 20.87 7.30 -27.27
N GLU A 28 19.74 7.35 -27.97
CA GLU A 28 19.04 8.63 -28.08
C GLU A 28 18.80 9.15 -26.66
N ALA A 29 19.12 10.42 -26.43
CA ALA A 29 18.92 11.05 -25.13
C ALA A 29 17.44 10.96 -24.76
N PHE A 30 17.11 10.00 -23.90
CA PHE A 30 15.74 9.73 -23.51
C PHE A 30 15.24 10.90 -22.65
N TYR A 31 14.27 11.65 -23.17
CA TYR A 31 13.58 12.69 -22.40
C TYR A 31 12.80 12.01 -21.29
N ILE A 32 13.25 12.19 -20.04
CA ILE A 32 12.50 11.79 -18.85
C ILE A 32 11.61 12.97 -18.46
N PRO A 33 10.27 12.85 -18.60
CA PRO A 33 9.33 13.87 -18.17
C PRO A 33 9.58 14.24 -16.70
N GLY A 34 9.68 15.54 -16.42
CA GLY A 34 9.86 16.03 -15.05
C GLY A 34 11.31 16.15 -14.54
N TRP A 35 12.29 15.58 -15.25
CA TRP A 35 13.72 15.70 -14.94
C TRP A 35 14.48 16.64 -15.88
N SER A 36 14.03 16.75 -17.12
CA SER A 36 14.67 17.59 -18.14
C SER A 36 13.86 18.86 -18.43
N ILE A 37 14.55 20.00 -18.48
CA ILE A 37 13.96 21.32 -18.70
C ILE A 37 13.54 21.43 -20.16
N LYS A 38 12.24 21.62 -20.40
CA LYS A 38 11.73 21.99 -21.71
C LYS A 38 11.60 23.51 -21.80
N SER A 39 12.34 24.12 -22.72
CA SER A 39 12.29 25.55 -22.99
C SER A 39 11.53 25.82 -24.28
N TYR A 40 10.67 26.82 -24.28
CA TYR A 40 9.86 27.23 -25.43
C TYR A 40 10.33 28.57 -25.98
N GLY A 41 10.43 28.68 -27.30
CA GLY A 41 10.70 29.94 -27.99
C GLY A 41 9.47 30.85 -28.07
N ASP A 42 9.66 32.10 -28.51
CA ASP A 42 8.55 33.01 -28.74
C ASP A 42 7.65 32.53 -29.89
N LYS A 43 6.33 32.64 -29.70
CA LYS A 43 5.29 32.15 -30.62
C LYS A 43 5.31 30.64 -30.88
N GLU A 44 6.13 29.87 -30.14
CA GLU A 44 6.05 28.42 -30.16
C GLU A 44 4.71 27.98 -29.53
N GLN A 45 4.08 26.95 -30.09
CA GLN A 45 2.81 26.42 -29.56
C GLN A 45 3.07 25.43 -28.43
N ILE A 46 2.33 25.58 -27.32
CA ILE A 46 2.35 24.65 -26.19
C ILE A 46 1.13 23.73 -26.29
N PRO A 47 1.32 22.39 -26.39
CA PRO A 47 0.19 21.47 -26.43
C PRO A 47 -0.51 21.43 -25.07
N LEU A 48 -1.83 21.68 -25.08
CA LEU A 48 -2.69 21.40 -23.93
C LEU A 48 -3.21 19.97 -24.04
N LEU A 49 -2.83 19.17 -23.05
CA LEU A 49 -3.22 17.78 -22.92
C LEU A 49 -4.40 17.67 -21.97
N VAL A 50 -5.32 16.77 -22.28
CA VAL A 50 -6.54 16.56 -21.53
C VAL A 50 -6.58 15.11 -21.10
N ASN A 51 -6.92 14.85 -19.82
CA ASN A 51 -6.89 13.50 -19.26
C ASN A 51 -8.30 12.98 -18.96
N LYS A 52 -8.78 13.22 -17.74
CA LYS A 52 -9.99 12.60 -17.20
C LYS A 52 -10.73 13.56 -16.27
N VAL A 53 -11.95 13.17 -15.95
CA VAL A 53 -12.75 13.76 -14.88
C VAL A 53 -12.84 12.79 -13.72
N TYR A 54 -12.71 13.31 -12.51
CA TYR A 54 -12.85 12.57 -11.25
C TYR A 54 -13.73 13.35 -10.29
N SER A 55 -14.32 12.67 -9.31
CA SER A 55 -15.16 13.28 -8.27
C SER A 55 -14.71 12.74 -6.91
N ASP A 56 -14.85 13.52 -5.85
CA ASP A 56 -14.57 13.05 -4.48
C ASP A 56 -15.69 12.14 -3.97
N ASN A 57 -16.92 12.32 -4.48
CA ASN A 57 -18.12 11.58 -4.08
C ASN A 57 -18.28 10.21 -4.77
N THR A 58 -17.52 9.92 -5.82
CA THR A 58 -17.62 8.63 -6.54
C THR A 58 -16.24 8.10 -6.89
N GLN A 59 -16.07 6.78 -7.01
CA GLN A 59 -14.77 6.20 -7.39
C GLN A 59 -14.57 6.09 -8.90
N LEU A 60 -15.63 6.30 -9.67
CA LEU A 60 -15.61 6.20 -11.12
C LEU A 60 -14.98 7.47 -11.72
N GLN A 61 -14.15 7.25 -12.72
CA GLN A 61 -13.54 8.33 -13.51
C GLN A 61 -14.00 8.16 -14.96
N TYR A 62 -14.04 9.25 -15.72
CA TYR A 62 -14.37 9.20 -17.14
C TYR A 62 -13.35 9.99 -17.95
N ALA A 63 -13.06 9.57 -19.18
CA ALA A 63 -12.21 10.37 -20.04
C ALA A 63 -12.96 11.65 -20.42
N TYR A 64 -12.26 12.77 -20.48
CA TYR A 64 -12.92 14.06 -20.71
C TYR A 64 -13.64 14.14 -22.07
N PHE A 65 -13.04 13.57 -23.12
CA PHE A 65 -13.63 13.56 -24.46
C PHE A 65 -14.75 12.52 -24.65
N ASP A 66 -14.89 11.56 -23.74
CA ASP A 66 -16.00 10.59 -23.75
C ASP A 66 -17.29 11.20 -23.17
N LEU A 67 -17.22 12.41 -22.59
CA LEU A 67 -18.37 13.10 -22.03
C LEU A 67 -19.26 13.66 -23.15
N PRO A 68 -20.57 13.36 -23.15
CA PRO A 68 -21.44 13.66 -24.27
C PRO A 68 -21.69 15.16 -24.49
N PHE A 69 -21.51 15.99 -23.46
CA PHE A 69 -21.72 17.44 -23.51
C PHE A 69 -20.44 18.24 -23.76
N VAL A 70 -19.28 17.59 -23.88
CA VAL A 70 -17.99 18.25 -24.16
C VAL A 70 -17.74 18.29 -25.68
N CYS A 71 -16.93 19.26 -26.12
CA CYS A 71 -16.46 19.32 -27.51
C CYS A 71 -15.59 18.12 -27.88
N PRO A 72 -15.95 17.31 -28.90
CA PRO A 72 -15.06 16.30 -29.42
C PRO A 72 -13.88 16.94 -30.16
N PRO A 73 -12.71 16.27 -30.20
CA PRO A 73 -11.55 16.79 -30.91
C PRO A 73 -11.80 16.84 -32.42
N THR A 74 -11.34 17.91 -33.09
CA THR A 74 -11.56 18.12 -34.53
C THR A 74 -10.72 17.23 -35.45
N GLY A 75 -9.71 16.53 -34.92
CA GLY A 75 -8.82 15.69 -35.72
C GLY A 75 -7.85 16.46 -36.63
N GLN A 76 -7.74 17.79 -36.49
CA GLN A 76 -6.82 18.59 -37.29
C GLN A 76 -5.37 18.40 -36.84
N ARG A 77 -4.41 18.39 -37.78
CA ARG A 77 -2.98 18.37 -37.45
C ARG A 77 -2.60 19.70 -36.81
N ARG A 78 -2.16 19.66 -35.55
CA ARG A 78 -1.54 20.79 -34.85
C ARG A 78 -0.44 20.24 -33.95
N TYR A 79 0.76 20.86 -34.02
CA TYR A 79 2.04 20.43 -33.40
C TYR A 79 2.72 19.22 -34.06
N GLY A 80 4.06 19.29 -34.30
CA GLY A 80 4.97 18.13 -34.41
C GLY A 80 4.61 16.92 -35.30
N GLY A 81 3.60 17.02 -36.17
CA GLY A 81 3.00 15.90 -36.89
C GLY A 81 1.84 15.19 -36.18
N LEU A 82 1.41 15.62 -34.99
CA LEU A 82 0.33 15.03 -34.19
C LEU A 82 -1.06 15.62 -34.55
N LEU A 83 -2.10 14.78 -34.52
CA LEU A 83 -3.49 15.18 -34.76
C LEU A 83 -4.18 15.55 -33.43
N SER A 84 -5.14 16.48 -33.45
CA SER A 84 -6.03 16.72 -32.32
C SER A 84 -6.84 15.45 -31.99
N GLY A 85 -7.01 15.16 -30.69
CA GLY A 85 -7.66 13.93 -30.23
C GLY A 85 -6.81 12.68 -30.34
N GLN A 86 -5.56 12.78 -30.79
CA GLN A 86 -4.64 11.64 -30.80
C GLN A 86 -4.27 11.27 -29.35
N SER A 87 -4.48 10.01 -28.99
CA SER A 87 -4.05 9.47 -27.71
C SER A 87 -2.53 9.37 -27.66
N ILE A 88 -1.92 9.87 -26.59
CA ILE A 88 -0.48 9.76 -26.37
C ILE A 88 -0.15 8.33 -25.92
N PRO A 89 0.97 7.71 -26.35
CA PRO A 89 1.39 6.43 -25.82
C PRO A 89 1.68 6.57 -24.32
N LEU A 90 0.89 5.89 -23.51
CA LEU A 90 0.97 5.91 -22.05
C LEU A 90 1.87 4.79 -21.53
N ASN A 91 2.56 5.04 -20.43
CA ASN A 91 3.26 3.98 -19.71
C ASN A 91 2.26 3.08 -18.96
N ILE A 92 2.69 1.87 -18.57
CA ILE A 92 1.80 0.90 -17.92
C ILE A 92 1.17 1.46 -16.63
N GLY A 93 1.90 2.28 -15.89
CA GLY A 93 1.41 2.89 -14.66
C GLY A 93 0.38 4.00 -14.89
N GLU A 94 0.49 4.78 -15.96
CA GLU A 94 -0.52 5.74 -16.40
C GLU A 94 -1.81 5.02 -16.82
N VAL A 95 -1.68 3.92 -17.56
CA VAL A 95 -2.84 3.09 -17.94
C VAL A 95 -3.51 2.48 -16.71
N LEU A 96 -2.74 1.94 -15.76
CA LEU A 96 -3.27 1.37 -14.51
C LEU A 96 -3.86 2.42 -13.57
N ARG A 97 -3.40 3.68 -13.65
CA ARG A 97 -4.02 4.83 -12.96
C ARG A 97 -5.34 5.25 -13.61
N GLY A 98 -5.71 4.70 -14.76
CA GLY A 98 -6.90 5.07 -15.52
C GLY A 98 -6.74 6.38 -16.30
N ASP A 99 -5.51 6.75 -16.65
CA ASP A 99 -5.26 7.94 -17.47
C ASP A 99 -5.62 7.68 -18.94
N ARG A 100 -6.20 8.71 -19.58
CA ARG A 100 -6.67 8.76 -20.97
C ARG A 100 -6.25 10.08 -21.58
N ILE A 101 -4.94 10.27 -21.72
CA ILE A 101 -4.37 11.55 -22.16
C ILE A 101 -4.49 11.70 -23.67
N SER A 102 -5.15 12.77 -24.10
CA SER A 102 -5.34 13.14 -25.51
C SER A 102 -5.05 14.63 -25.71
N THR A 103 -4.65 15.01 -26.93
CA THR A 103 -4.42 16.41 -27.29
C THR A 103 -5.73 17.16 -27.51
N SER A 104 -5.79 18.42 -27.05
CA SER A 104 -6.93 19.31 -27.29
C SER A 104 -6.76 20.19 -28.54
N ASP A 105 -7.88 20.77 -28.99
CA ASP A 105 -7.92 21.78 -30.07
C ASP A 105 -7.52 23.19 -29.60
N ILE A 106 -7.24 23.39 -28.31
CA ILE A 106 -6.95 24.70 -27.73
C ILE A 106 -5.56 25.16 -28.19
N ASP A 107 -5.51 26.24 -28.96
CA ASP A 107 -4.25 26.81 -29.45
C ASP A 107 -3.66 27.82 -28.46
N ILE A 108 -2.55 27.42 -27.84
CA ILE A 108 -1.74 28.20 -26.91
C ILE A 108 -0.41 28.50 -27.58
N SER A 109 -0.12 29.78 -27.84
CA SER A 109 1.14 30.24 -28.43
C SER A 109 1.90 31.11 -27.44
N VAL A 110 3.17 30.79 -27.16
CA VAL A 110 3.99 31.48 -26.16
C VAL A 110 4.08 32.97 -26.44
N GLY A 111 3.74 33.78 -25.43
CA GLY A 111 3.81 35.23 -25.50
C GLY A 111 2.65 35.89 -26.24
N GLN A 112 1.62 35.15 -26.65
CA GLN A 112 0.41 35.70 -27.26
C GLN A 112 -0.78 35.52 -26.33
N ASN A 113 -1.30 36.64 -25.81
CA ASN A 113 -2.53 36.63 -25.03
C ASN A 113 -3.74 36.61 -25.97
N LYS A 114 -4.69 35.71 -25.69
CA LYS A 114 -5.96 35.59 -26.42
C LYS A 114 -7.10 35.86 -25.45
N GLU A 115 -7.75 37.01 -25.58
CA GLU A 115 -8.83 37.41 -24.65
C GLU A 115 -10.06 36.52 -24.78
N CYS A 116 -10.41 36.12 -25.99
CA CYS A 116 -11.43 35.10 -26.21
C CYS A 116 -11.20 34.39 -27.55
N SER A 117 -11.40 33.08 -27.54
CA SER A 117 -11.40 32.23 -28.72
C SER A 117 -12.56 31.24 -28.61
N TYR A 118 -13.26 31.06 -29.72
CA TYR A 118 -14.35 30.10 -29.83
C TYR A 118 -13.80 28.70 -30.11
N LEU A 119 -14.29 27.70 -29.38
CA LEU A 119 -13.83 26.31 -29.51
C LEU A 119 -14.81 25.51 -30.36
N CYS A 120 -16.03 25.30 -29.85
CA CYS A 120 -17.09 24.59 -30.55
C CYS A 120 -18.45 24.90 -29.91
N THR A 121 -19.53 24.49 -30.60
CA THR A 121 -20.87 24.46 -30.01
C THR A 121 -21.36 23.02 -30.02
N ARG A 122 -21.69 22.50 -28.83
CA ARG A 122 -22.15 21.13 -28.65
C ARG A 122 -23.67 21.10 -28.45
N GLN A 123 -24.36 20.32 -29.26
CA GLN A 123 -25.79 20.07 -29.08
C GLN A 123 -25.99 18.81 -28.25
N ILE A 124 -26.86 18.89 -27.23
CA ILE A 124 -27.12 17.78 -26.30
C ILE A 124 -28.62 17.47 -26.19
N SER A 125 -28.93 16.20 -26.03
CA SER A 125 -30.29 15.66 -25.79
C SER A 125 -30.69 15.72 -24.30
N ARG A 126 -31.97 15.44 -23.98
CA ARG A 126 -32.46 15.35 -22.59
C ARG A 126 -31.71 14.31 -21.75
N ARG A 127 -31.40 13.14 -22.33
CA ARG A 127 -30.65 12.06 -21.64
C ARG A 127 -29.24 12.51 -21.28
N GLU A 128 -28.55 13.16 -22.22
CA GLU A 128 -27.21 13.70 -22.01
C GLU A 128 -27.22 14.88 -21.03
N LEU A 129 -28.28 15.70 -21.04
CA LEU A 129 -28.50 16.78 -20.08
C LEU A 129 -28.65 16.23 -18.65
N ASN A 130 -29.45 15.18 -18.46
CA ASN A 130 -29.61 14.54 -17.15
C ASN A 130 -28.28 13.94 -16.67
N ARG A 131 -27.52 13.32 -17.56
CA ARG A 131 -26.16 12.85 -17.26
C ARG A 131 -25.20 13.99 -16.88
N ALA A 132 -25.30 15.14 -17.55
CA ALA A 132 -24.53 16.35 -17.20
C ALA A 132 -24.91 16.88 -15.82
N LYS A 133 -26.21 16.96 -15.50
CA LYS A 133 -26.71 17.37 -14.17
C LYS A 133 -26.20 16.45 -13.07
N GLU A 134 -26.23 15.13 -13.30
CA GLU A 134 -25.70 14.15 -12.36
C GLU A 134 -24.20 14.35 -12.10
N MET A 135 -23.40 14.56 -13.15
CA MET A 135 -21.97 14.86 -12.97
C MET A 135 -21.70 16.20 -12.27
N VAL A 136 -22.53 17.23 -12.50
CA VAL A 136 -22.40 18.50 -11.76
C VAL A 136 -22.80 18.30 -10.29
N ARG A 137 -23.87 17.54 -10.02
CA ARG A 137 -24.33 17.19 -8.66
C ARG A 137 -23.25 16.42 -7.88
N ASP A 138 -22.64 15.43 -8.52
CA ASP A 138 -21.62 14.58 -7.91
C ASP A 138 -20.27 15.31 -7.81
N GLY A 139 -20.16 16.54 -8.33
CA GLY A 139 -19.01 17.41 -8.12
C GLY A 139 -17.77 17.00 -8.92
N TYR A 140 -17.94 16.57 -10.17
CA TYR A 140 -16.80 16.19 -11.02
C TYR A 140 -15.86 17.37 -11.31
N VAL A 141 -14.57 17.09 -11.22
CA VAL A 141 -13.42 17.97 -11.45
C VAL A 141 -12.66 17.47 -12.68
N VAL A 142 -12.27 18.39 -13.54
CA VAL A 142 -11.56 18.13 -14.80
C VAL A 142 -10.06 18.26 -14.60
N GLU A 143 -9.30 17.28 -15.11
CA GLU A 143 -7.84 17.30 -15.09
C GLU A 143 -7.27 17.59 -16.50
N TRP A 144 -6.67 18.78 -16.63
CA TRP A 144 -5.88 19.18 -17.80
C TRP A 144 -4.40 19.26 -17.45
N ILE A 145 -3.54 19.15 -18.45
CA ILE A 145 -2.09 19.07 -18.27
C ILE A 145 -1.38 19.93 -19.31
N VAL A 146 -0.42 20.72 -18.86
CA VAL A 146 0.49 21.49 -19.71
C VAL A 146 1.91 21.33 -19.19
N ASP A 147 2.85 20.92 -20.05
CA ASP A 147 4.26 20.73 -19.67
C ASP A 147 4.48 19.82 -18.43
N ASN A 148 3.65 18.76 -18.33
CA ASN A 148 3.52 17.84 -17.20
C ASN A 148 2.93 18.45 -15.91
N LEU A 149 2.56 19.73 -15.88
CA LEU A 149 1.89 20.35 -14.75
C LEU A 149 0.38 20.14 -14.83
N PRO A 150 -0.30 19.80 -13.72
CA PRO A 150 -1.75 19.76 -13.67
C PRO A 150 -2.31 21.18 -13.72
N GLY A 151 -3.40 21.39 -14.45
CA GLY A 151 -4.14 22.65 -14.41
C GLY A 151 -4.82 22.78 -13.07
N ALA A 152 -4.56 23.87 -12.34
CA ALA A 152 -5.10 24.09 -11.02
C ALA A 152 -6.01 25.32 -10.96
N THR A 153 -7.09 25.22 -10.19
CA THR A 153 -7.78 26.40 -9.68
C THR A 153 -7.02 26.93 -8.48
N SER A 154 -6.69 28.21 -8.50
CA SER A 154 -6.08 28.84 -7.33
C SER A 154 -7.09 29.66 -6.56
N PHE A 155 -7.01 29.54 -5.25
CA PHE A 155 -7.85 30.24 -4.31
C PHE A 155 -6.96 31.14 -3.44
N VAL A 156 -7.55 32.24 -3.00
CA VAL A 156 -6.89 33.20 -2.12
C VAL A 156 -7.62 33.19 -0.79
N THR A 157 -6.88 33.13 0.31
CA THR A 157 -7.45 33.19 1.66
C THR A 157 -8.23 34.49 1.85
N VAL A 158 -9.17 34.53 2.80
CA VAL A 158 -9.97 35.73 3.11
C VAL A 158 -9.06 36.93 3.42
N ASP A 159 -7.94 36.67 4.10
CA ASP A 159 -6.94 37.67 4.46
C ASP A 159 -6.06 38.12 3.29
N LYS A 160 -6.21 37.51 2.11
CA LYS A 160 -5.40 37.73 0.89
C LYS A 160 -3.90 37.51 1.05
N THR A 161 -3.49 36.88 2.15
CA THR A 161 -2.09 36.63 2.50
C THR A 161 -1.54 35.39 1.82
N ARG A 162 -2.38 34.38 1.55
CA ARG A 162 -1.96 33.08 1.02
C ARG A 162 -2.79 32.68 -0.18
N LYS A 163 -2.11 32.15 -1.19
CA LYS A 163 -2.71 31.59 -2.40
C LYS A 163 -2.48 30.07 -2.38
N TYR A 164 -3.55 29.28 -2.40
CA TYR A 164 -3.48 27.82 -2.45
C TYR A 164 -3.99 27.30 -3.80
N TYR A 165 -3.39 26.22 -4.31
CA TYR A 165 -3.73 25.64 -5.60
C TYR A 165 -4.43 24.29 -5.37
N ALA A 166 -5.62 24.13 -5.91
CA ALA A 166 -6.29 22.85 -6.01
C ALA A 166 -6.15 22.34 -7.46
N ALA A 167 -5.57 21.17 -7.62
CA ALA A 167 -5.45 20.54 -8.92
C ALA A 167 -6.83 20.24 -9.52
N GLY A 168 -6.96 20.49 -10.81
CA GLY A 168 -8.20 20.44 -11.57
C GLY A 168 -9.10 21.68 -11.40
N PHE A 169 -10.21 21.69 -12.14
CA PHE A 169 -11.27 22.68 -12.02
C PHE A 169 -12.64 22.03 -12.08
N LYS A 170 -13.62 22.56 -11.35
CA LYS A 170 -14.98 21.98 -11.30
C LYS A 170 -15.67 22.10 -12.65
N LEU A 171 -16.33 21.03 -13.08
CA LEU A 171 -17.11 21.01 -14.32
C LEU A 171 -18.30 21.98 -14.28
N GLY A 172 -18.88 22.15 -13.10
CA GLY A 172 -20.01 23.05 -12.85
C GLY A 172 -20.19 23.31 -11.37
N PHE A 173 -21.27 24.00 -11.03
CA PHE A 173 -21.64 24.25 -9.63
C PHE A 173 -23.16 24.20 -9.48
N THR A 174 -23.59 23.94 -8.24
CA THR A 174 -24.99 23.92 -7.86
C THR A 174 -25.31 25.15 -7.04
N ASP A 175 -26.46 25.77 -7.30
CA ASP A 175 -27.00 26.81 -6.43
C ASP A 175 -28.32 26.34 -5.82
N SER A 176 -28.38 26.35 -4.49
CA SER A 176 -29.56 26.00 -3.70
C SER A 176 -30.22 27.22 -3.05
N SER A 177 -29.75 28.44 -3.34
CA SER A 177 -30.27 29.70 -2.77
C SER A 177 -31.76 29.92 -3.03
N SER A 178 -32.29 29.40 -4.14
CA SER A 178 -33.68 29.57 -4.57
C SER A 178 -34.68 28.55 -3.99
N GLY A 179 -34.27 27.73 -3.03
CA GLY A 179 -35.09 26.62 -2.48
C GLY A 179 -35.20 25.41 -3.43
N ARG A 180 -34.75 25.53 -4.68
CA ARG A 180 -34.56 24.44 -5.64
C ARG A 180 -33.09 24.38 -6.04
N SER A 181 -32.51 23.18 -6.11
CA SER A 181 -31.15 22.98 -6.60
C SER A 181 -31.10 23.18 -8.11
N ARG A 182 -30.50 24.29 -8.55
CA ARG A 182 -30.22 24.57 -9.96
C ARG A 182 -28.80 24.15 -10.28
N TYR A 183 -28.59 23.58 -11.47
CA TYR A 183 -27.31 23.05 -11.92
C TYR A 183 -26.74 23.93 -13.03
N PHE A 184 -25.53 24.43 -12.83
CA PHE A 184 -24.84 25.30 -13.80
C PHE A 184 -23.60 24.62 -14.34
N LEU A 185 -23.37 24.75 -15.65
CA LEU A 185 -22.20 24.20 -16.34
C LEU A 185 -21.18 25.30 -16.64
N ASN A 186 -19.90 25.00 -16.43
CA ASN A 186 -18.82 25.89 -16.83
C ASN A 186 -18.44 25.64 -18.29
N ASN A 187 -18.68 26.64 -19.15
CA ASN A 187 -18.44 26.57 -20.60
C ASN A 187 -17.37 27.56 -21.09
N HIS A 188 -16.90 28.48 -20.24
CA HIS A 188 -15.76 29.34 -20.54
C HIS A 188 -14.55 28.97 -19.68
N HIS A 189 -13.40 28.74 -20.31
CA HIS A 189 -12.16 28.37 -19.64
C HIS A 189 -11.08 29.44 -19.84
N THR A 190 -10.68 30.10 -18.76
CA THR A 190 -9.56 31.04 -18.72
C THR A 190 -8.29 30.32 -18.29
N ILE A 191 -7.37 30.15 -19.23
CA ILE A 191 -6.08 29.50 -19.04
C ILE A 191 -5.04 30.58 -18.75
N VAL A 192 -4.36 30.45 -17.61
CA VAL A 192 -3.27 31.35 -17.21
C VAL A 192 -1.99 30.53 -17.06
N LEU A 193 -1.02 30.80 -17.91
CA LEU A 193 0.29 30.17 -17.88
C LEU A 193 1.29 31.12 -17.24
N ARG A 194 1.86 30.70 -16.11
CA ARG A 194 2.98 31.39 -15.48
C ARG A 194 4.27 30.94 -16.13
N TYR A 195 5.07 31.88 -16.59
CA TYR A 195 6.35 31.61 -17.24
C TYR A 195 7.46 32.44 -16.62
N ARG A 196 8.71 32.00 -16.84
CA ARG A 196 9.92 32.77 -16.57
C ARG A 196 10.92 32.56 -17.69
N LYS A 197 11.97 33.37 -17.73
CA LYS A 197 13.10 33.13 -18.63
C LYS A 197 13.82 31.82 -18.26
N ALA A 198 14.17 31.04 -19.29
CA ALA A 198 14.88 29.79 -19.10
C ALA A 198 16.26 30.03 -18.44
N PRO A 199 16.74 29.15 -17.55
CA PRO A 199 18.07 29.29 -16.99
C PRO A 199 19.16 28.97 -18.03
N GLY A 200 20.32 29.62 -17.92
CA GLY A 200 21.50 29.38 -18.75
C GLY A 200 21.39 29.88 -20.20
N ARG A 201 22.16 29.28 -21.12
CA ARG A 201 22.27 29.69 -22.54
C ARG A 201 20.94 29.73 -23.29
N ALA A 202 19.94 28.96 -22.84
CA ALA A 202 18.60 28.97 -23.43
C ALA A 202 17.85 30.28 -23.09
N GLY A 203 18.05 30.83 -21.89
CA GLY A 203 17.50 32.12 -21.49
C GLY A 203 18.10 33.28 -22.27
N ASP A 204 19.41 33.22 -22.54
CA ASP A 204 20.11 34.22 -23.35
C ASP A 204 19.57 34.29 -24.78
N ARG A 205 19.02 33.18 -25.29
CA ARG A 205 18.32 33.10 -26.58
C ARG A 205 16.87 33.57 -26.53
N GLY A 206 16.39 34.03 -25.36
CA GLY A 206 15.02 34.49 -25.15
C GLY A 206 14.02 33.36 -24.84
N ASN A 207 14.46 32.11 -24.66
CA ASN A 207 13.53 31.02 -24.39
C ASN A 207 12.90 31.15 -22.99
N LYS A 208 11.66 30.67 -22.88
CA LYS A 208 10.84 30.72 -21.68
C LYS A 208 10.57 29.31 -21.16
N VAL A 209 10.37 29.17 -19.86
CA VAL A 209 9.96 27.92 -19.21
C VAL A 209 8.67 28.15 -18.44
N ILE A 210 7.78 27.15 -18.47
CA ILE A 210 6.50 27.21 -17.76
C ILE A 210 6.70 26.75 -16.31
N VAL A 211 6.25 27.59 -15.39
CA VAL A 211 6.38 27.37 -13.93
C VAL A 211 5.04 27.16 -13.23
N GLY A 212 3.93 27.53 -13.86
CA GLY A 212 2.61 27.34 -13.28
C GLY A 212 1.51 27.29 -14.34
N PHE A 213 0.47 26.52 -14.06
CA PHE A 213 -0.68 26.34 -14.94
C PHE A 213 -1.96 26.48 -14.12
N GLU A 214 -2.64 27.61 -14.33
CA GLU A 214 -3.89 27.93 -13.67
C GLU A 214 -5.04 27.88 -14.67
N VAL A 215 -6.18 27.35 -14.23
CA VAL A 215 -7.42 27.33 -15.02
C VAL A 215 -8.55 27.90 -14.18
N TYR A 216 -9.21 28.93 -14.69
CA TYR A 216 -10.42 29.50 -14.11
C TYR A 216 -11.60 29.24 -15.03
N SER A 217 -12.70 28.81 -14.45
CA SER A 217 -13.89 28.42 -15.22
C SER A 217 -15.04 29.36 -14.91
N LYS A 218 -15.81 29.74 -15.94
CA LYS A 218 -17.04 30.54 -15.80
C LYS A 218 -18.21 29.90 -16.52
N SER A 219 -19.41 30.12 -15.99
CA SER A 219 -20.67 29.69 -16.59
C SER A 219 -21.33 30.85 -17.31
N ILE A 220 -21.42 30.79 -18.63
CA ILE A 220 -21.93 31.87 -19.49
C ILE A 220 -23.21 31.41 -20.19
N GLY A 221 -24.35 31.93 -19.74
CA GLY A 221 -25.68 31.63 -20.28
C GLY A 221 -25.92 32.11 -21.72
N PRO A 222 -27.00 31.65 -22.36
CA PRO A 222 -27.39 32.05 -23.72
C PRO A 222 -27.87 33.50 -23.81
N SER A 223 -28.41 34.06 -22.73
CA SER A 223 -28.92 35.44 -22.65
C SER A 223 -27.83 36.50 -22.76
N ASN A 224 -26.56 36.13 -22.53
CA ASN A 224 -25.43 37.04 -22.66
C ASN A 224 -25.15 37.34 -24.14
N ARG A 225 -24.98 38.62 -24.50
CA ARG A 225 -24.65 39.05 -25.87
C ARG A 225 -23.35 38.39 -26.34
N ARG A 226 -23.37 37.73 -27.49
CA ARG A 226 -22.20 37.15 -28.16
C ARG A 226 -21.85 37.94 -29.42
N LEU A 227 -20.56 38.07 -29.72
CA LEU A 227 -20.06 38.60 -30.98
C LEU A 227 -20.25 37.56 -32.10
N GLU A 228 -20.15 37.99 -33.36
CA GLU A 228 -20.18 37.11 -34.54
C GLU A 228 -19.10 36.00 -34.48
N SER A 229 -18.01 36.25 -33.77
CA SER A 229 -16.95 35.27 -33.48
C SER A 229 -17.34 34.18 -32.48
N GLY A 230 -18.58 34.19 -31.94
CA GLY A 230 -19.07 33.26 -30.92
C GLY A 230 -18.65 33.59 -29.48
N CYS A 231 -17.81 34.61 -29.30
CA CYS A 231 -17.28 35.07 -28.02
C CYS A 231 -18.28 35.92 -27.22
N PRO A 232 -18.33 35.81 -25.88
CA PRO A 232 -19.14 36.68 -25.04
C PRO A 232 -18.66 38.14 -25.13
N ALA A 233 -19.60 39.10 -25.13
CA ALA A 233 -19.29 40.53 -25.22
C ALA A 233 -18.56 41.08 -24.00
N SER A 234 -18.75 40.48 -22.83
CA SER A 234 -17.99 40.81 -21.62
C SER A 234 -17.76 39.56 -20.79
N LEU A 235 -16.53 39.38 -20.32
CA LEU A 235 -16.14 38.28 -19.42
C LEU A 235 -16.25 38.64 -17.94
N ARG A 236 -16.50 39.93 -17.62
CA ARG A 236 -16.59 40.44 -16.25
C ARG A 236 -18.03 40.48 -15.75
N ASN A 237 -18.96 40.96 -16.57
CA ASN A 237 -20.37 41.08 -16.22
C ASN A 237 -21.13 39.95 -16.93
N ILE A 238 -21.54 38.95 -16.15
CA ILE A 238 -22.35 37.82 -16.62
C ILE A 238 -23.76 38.07 -16.12
N ASP A 239 -24.70 38.28 -17.04
CA ASP A 239 -26.10 38.58 -16.70
C ASP A 239 -26.82 37.32 -16.21
N GLN A 240 -26.54 36.18 -16.87
CA GLN A 240 -27.10 34.89 -16.50
C GLN A 240 -26.08 33.76 -16.69
N ASN A 241 -26.03 32.85 -15.71
CA ASN A 241 -25.23 31.62 -15.77
C ASN A 241 -25.89 30.59 -16.71
N PHE A 242 -25.10 29.66 -17.24
CA PHE A 242 -25.60 28.60 -18.12
C PHE A 242 -26.26 27.49 -17.28
N GLU A 243 -27.56 27.62 -17.06
CA GLU A 243 -28.36 26.61 -16.38
C GLU A 243 -28.58 25.40 -17.28
N LEU A 244 -28.36 24.20 -16.74
CA LEU A 244 -28.66 22.93 -17.39
C LEU A 244 -30.17 22.69 -17.33
N TYR A 245 -30.95 23.47 -18.07
CA TYR A 245 -32.41 23.34 -18.13
C TYR A 245 -32.89 23.38 -19.57
N LEU A 246 -33.83 22.49 -19.90
CA LEU A 246 -34.46 22.43 -21.21
C LEU A 246 -35.98 22.46 -21.02
N ALA A 247 -36.62 23.47 -21.60
CA ALA A 247 -38.07 23.61 -21.51
C ALA A 247 -38.78 22.43 -22.23
N PRO A 248 -39.90 21.92 -21.69
CA PRO A 248 -40.75 20.96 -22.39
C PRO A 248 -41.35 21.58 -23.66
N ASN A 249 -41.37 20.84 -24.76
CA ASN A 249 -41.96 21.30 -26.02
C ASN A 249 -43.48 21.10 -25.94
N ARG A 250 -44.26 22.17 -25.80
CA ARG A 250 -45.72 22.13 -25.65
C ARG A 250 -46.48 21.81 -26.96
N THR A 251 -45.93 20.97 -27.83
CA THR A 251 -46.54 20.66 -29.15
C THR A 251 -47.23 19.30 -29.23
N SER A 252 -47.17 18.47 -28.18
CA SER A 252 -48.01 17.29 -28.05
C SER A 252 -49.33 17.68 -27.38
N THR A 253 -50.32 17.99 -28.22
CA THR A 253 -51.76 18.11 -27.93
C THR A 253 -52.18 17.80 -26.48
N GLU A 254 -52.44 18.87 -25.73
CA GLU A 254 -53.28 18.83 -24.53
C GLU A 254 -54.62 18.21 -24.92
N ASP A 255 -54.86 16.95 -24.52
CA ASP A 255 -56.19 16.38 -24.52
C ASP A 255 -56.90 16.94 -23.27
N PRO A 256 -57.79 17.96 -23.39
CA PRO A 256 -58.21 18.79 -22.24
C PRO A 256 -59.05 18.03 -21.22
N ASN A 257 -59.42 16.79 -21.53
CA ASN A 257 -60.36 15.97 -20.76
C ASN A 257 -59.70 14.87 -19.92
N ARG A 258 -58.36 14.70 -19.94
CA ARG A 258 -57.70 13.61 -19.20
C ARG A 258 -57.86 13.73 -17.68
N TYR A 259 -58.15 14.93 -17.16
CA TYR A 259 -58.33 15.20 -15.72
C TYR A 259 -59.59 16.01 -15.38
N ALA A 260 -60.61 16.03 -16.24
CA ALA A 260 -61.81 16.85 -16.04
C ALA A 260 -62.62 16.50 -14.75
N LYS A 261 -62.35 15.36 -14.11
CA LYS A 261 -63.03 14.90 -12.88
C LYS A 261 -62.10 14.76 -11.66
N SER A 262 -60.87 15.25 -11.72
CA SER A 262 -59.90 15.20 -10.62
C SER A 262 -59.52 16.61 -10.17
N SER A 263 -59.47 16.86 -8.85
CA SER A 263 -58.92 18.11 -8.28
C SER A 263 -57.40 18.21 -8.43
N TYR A 264 -56.76 17.18 -9.00
CA TYR A 264 -55.35 17.13 -9.30
C TYR A 264 -55.01 18.03 -10.50
N ARG A 265 -54.37 19.18 -10.23
CA ARG A 265 -53.61 19.92 -11.24
C ARG A 265 -52.18 19.39 -11.24
N PRO A 266 -51.70 18.75 -12.32
CA PRO A 266 -50.30 18.38 -12.40
C PRO A 266 -49.45 19.65 -12.33
N ASN A 267 -48.45 19.63 -11.45
CA ASN A 267 -47.44 20.66 -11.42
C ASN A 267 -46.63 20.51 -12.73
N PRO A 268 -46.35 21.57 -13.52
CA PRO A 268 -45.57 21.44 -14.75
C PRO A 268 -44.11 20.99 -14.53
N ALA A 269 -43.71 20.73 -13.28
CA ALA A 269 -42.45 20.14 -12.88
C ALA A 269 -42.53 18.63 -12.56
N ASP A 270 -43.74 18.08 -12.33
CA ASP A 270 -43.96 16.66 -12.05
C ASP A 270 -44.19 15.85 -13.36
N GLU A 271 -44.46 16.54 -14.47
CA GLU A 271 -44.34 15.99 -15.83
C GLU A 271 -42.91 16.21 -16.36
N ILE A 272 -41.92 15.56 -15.74
CA ILE A 272 -40.73 15.18 -16.49
C ILE A 272 -41.17 13.98 -17.31
N ILE A 273 -41.82 14.24 -18.43
CA ILE A 273 -42.03 13.21 -19.44
C ILE A 273 -40.62 12.91 -19.95
N ASP A 274 -40.08 11.75 -19.56
CA ASP A 274 -38.85 11.14 -20.08
C ASP A 274 -39.03 10.70 -21.56
N GLU A 275 -39.98 11.31 -22.29
CA GLU A 275 -40.12 11.15 -23.72
C GLU A 275 -39.08 12.03 -24.43
N ASP A 276 -38.41 11.41 -25.38
CA ASP A 276 -37.39 12.05 -26.20
C ASP A 276 -38.07 12.97 -27.22
N ASP A 277 -38.50 14.16 -26.78
CA ASP A 277 -39.17 15.17 -27.63
C ASP A 277 -38.30 15.68 -28.81
N GLY A 278 -37.09 15.14 -28.99
CA GLY A 278 -36.11 15.60 -29.99
C GLY A 278 -35.52 17.00 -29.70
N ALA A 279 -35.83 17.59 -28.54
CA ALA A 279 -35.35 18.91 -28.17
C ALA A 279 -33.83 18.88 -27.84
N LEU A 280 -33.07 19.78 -28.47
CA LEU A 280 -31.62 19.88 -28.31
C LEU A 280 -31.24 21.18 -27.58
N LEU A 281 -30.37 21.08 -26.57
CA LEU A 281 -29.74 22.23 -25.92
C LEU A 281 -28.37 22.50 -26.55
N SER A 282 -28.11 23.74 -26.94
CA SER A 282 -26.85 24.15 -27.57
C SER A 282 -25.92 24.79 -26.53
N ILE A 283 -24.75 24.16 -26.31
CA ILE A 283 -23.71 24.58 -25.36
C ILE A 283 -22.50 25.12 -26.13
N PRO A 284 -22.32 26.44 -26.21
CA PRO A 284 -21.14 27.05 -26.82
C PRO A 284 -19.96 27.09 -25.83
N TYR A 285 -18.83 26.52 -26.23
CA TYR A 285 -17.57 26.53 -25.49
C TYR A 285 -16.61 27.59 -26.01
N THR A 286 -15.99 28.32 -25.08
CA THR A 286 -15.02 29.38 -25.39
C THR A 286 -13.86 29.31 -24.41
N TYR A 287 -12.70 29.83 -24.80
CA TYR A 287 -11.53 29.87 -23.93
C TYR A 287 -10.77 31.18 -24.06
N SER A 288 -9.97 31.50 -23.05
CA SER A 288 -9.05 32.64 -23.02
C SER A 288 -7.69 32.18 -22.55
N VAL A 289 -6.61 32.79 -23.05
CA VAL A 289 -5.22 32.42 -22.75
C VAL A 289 -4.46 33.66 -22.33
N TYR A 290 -3.86 33.62 -21.14
CA TYR A 290 -3.03 34.68 -20.60
C TYR A 290 -1.67 34.14 -20.17
N PHE A 291 -0.62 34.87 -20.51
CA PHE A 291 0.73 34.60 -20.03
C PHE A 291 1.09 35.62 -18.95
N GLN A 292 1.54 35.14 -17.80
CA GLN A 292 2.02 35.97 -16.69
C GLN A 292 3.47 35.62 -16.37
N GLU A 293 4.34 36.63 -16.31
CA GLU A 293 5.73 36.41 -15.91
C GLU A 293 5.80 36.28 -14.39
N ASP A 294 6.42 35.20 -13.89
CA ASP A 294 6.62 34.96 -12.47
C ASP A 294 8.04 34.48 -12.19
N ASN A 295 8.85 35.39 -11.63
CA ASN A 295 10.24 35.14 -11.30
C ASN A 295 10.45 34.63 -9.86
N SER A 296 9.37 34.44 -9.08
CA SER A 296 9.46 33.94 -7.69
C SER A 296 9.68 32.42 -7.61
N VAL A 297 9.27 31.69 -8.65
CA VAL A 297 9.31 30.23 -8.69
C VAL A 297 10.41 29.74 -9.61
N GLU A 298 11.21 28.79 -9.12
CA GLU A 298 12.20 28.06 -9.93
C GLU A 298 11.58 26.87 -10.65
N TRP A 299 12.10 26.54 -11.83
CA TRP A 299 11.60 25.40 -12.59
C TRP A 299 11.71 24.08 -11.81
N SER A 300 12.74 23.91 -10.98
CA SER A 300 12.89 22.73 -10.11
C SER A 300 11.82 22.65 -9.01
N ARG A 301 11.34 23.79 -8.52
CA ARG A 301 10.35 23.93 -7.43
C ARG A 301 8.93 24.19 -7.91
N ARG A 302 8.70 24.14 -9.22
CA ARG A 302 7.39 24.46 -9.83
C ARG A 302 6.23 23.56 -9.36
N TRP A 303 6.55 22.35 -8.91
CA TRP A 303 5.58 21.42 -8.36
C TRP A 303 5.13 21.77 -6.94
N ASP A 304 5.94 22.54 -6.18
CA ASP A 304 5.65 22.92 -4.79
C ASP A 304 4.36 23.75 -4.70
N LEU A 305 4.01 24.50 -5.76
CA LEU A 305 2.76 25.25 -5.88
C LEU A 305 1.52 24.36 -5.70
N TYR A 306 1.59 23.10 -6.10
CA TYR A 306 0.47 22.15 -6.09
C TYR A 306 0.45 21.27 -4.82
N PHE A 307 1.39 21.45 -3.89
CA PHE A 307 1.53 20.65 -2.66
C PHE A 307 1.11 21.39 -1.37
N VAL A 308 0.47 22.56 -1.50
CA VAL A 308 0.34 23.60 -0.45
C VAL A 308 -0.47 23.20 0.80
N ASN A 309 -1.27 22.13 0.79
CA ASN A 309 -1.99 21.67 2.01
C ASN A 309 -1.11 20.96 3.05
N GLN A 310 0.22 20.86 2.84
CA GLN A 310 1.11 20.09 3.73
C GLN A 310 1.82 20.90 4.83
N GLU A 311 1.81 22.24 4.81
CA GLU A 311 2.52 23.01 5.86
C GLU A 311 1.87 22.83 7.25
N GLU A 312 0.54 22.78 7.31
CA GLU A 312 -0.20 22.45 8.55
C GLU A 312 -0.05 20.97 8.91
N GLY A 313 0.04 20.09 7.91
CA GLY A 313 0.29 18.66 8.08
C GLY A 313 1.69 18.34 8.61
N SER A 314 2.73 19.10 8.24
CA SER A 314 4.13 18.83 8.62
C SER A 314 4.33 18.77 10.14
N LYS A 315 3.69 19.67 10.90
CA LYS A 315 3.74 19.63 12.37
C LYS A 315 3.12 18.35 12.93
N ILE A 316 1.99 17.93 12.36
CA ILE A 316 1.28 16.73 12.79
C ILE A 316 2.09 15.47 12.42
N HIS A 317 2.74 15.45 11.24
CA HIS A 317 3.66 14.39 10.81
C HIS A 317 4.81 14.21 11.80
N TRP A 318 5.46 15.29 12.24
CA TRP A 318 6.54 15.19 13.24
C TRP A 318 6.05 14.69 14.60
N LEU A 319 4.88 15.14 15.06
CA LEU A 319 4.27 14.63 16.30
C LEU A 319 3.96 13.14 16.22
N ALA A 320 3.49 12.65 15.07
CA ALA A 320 3.21 11.25 14.82
C ALA A 320 4.46 10.37 14.90
N ILE A 321 5.58 10.81 14.31
CA ILE A 321 6.87 10.12 14.41
C ILE A 321 7.33 10.03 15.85
N ILE A 322 7.28 11.13 16.60
CA ILE A 322 7.73 11.15 18.00
C ILE A 322 6.92 10.17 18.84
N ASN A 323 5.59 10.17 18.70
CA ASN A 323 4.73 9.22 19.40
C ASN A 323 5.07 7.76 19.04
N SER A 324 5.27 7.49 17.75
CA SER A 324 5.64 6.16 17.24
C SER A 324 7.00 5.69 17.76
N LEU A 325 7.99 6.59 17.85
CA LEU A 325 9.31 6.31 18.39
C LEU A 325 9.28 6.04 19.89
N ILE A 326 8.41 6.71 20.65
CA ILE A 326 8.23 6.44 22.09
C ILE A 326 7.68 5.02 22.28
N ILE A 327 6.64 4.64 21.54
CA ILE A 327 6.04 3.30 21.64
C ILE A 327 7.06 2.22 21.24
N CYS A 328 7.76 2.40 20.12
CA CYS A 328 8.84 1.49 19.71
C CYS A 328 9.98 1.45 20.73
N GLY A 329 10.38 2.58 21.32
CA GLY A 329 11.37 2.65 22.39
C GLY A 329 10.98 1.86 23.65
N LEU A 330 9.70 1.89 24.04
CA LEU A 330 9.21 1.08 25.16
C LEU A 330 9.23 -0.43 24.83
N LEU A 331 8.83 -0.80 23.61
CA LEU A 331 8.81 -2.19 23.14
C LEU A 331 10.24 -2.76 23.01
N THR A 332 11.18 -2.02 22.43
CA THR A 332 12.62 -2.40 22.43
C THR A 332 13.14 -2.65 23.84
N GLY A 333 12.77 -1.81 24.82
CA GLY A 333 13.12 -2.00 26.22
C GLY A 333 12.64 -3.35 26.79
N ILE A 334 11.41 -3.75 26.47
CA ILE A 334 10.84 -5.04 26.87
C ILE A 334 11.59 -6.20 26.20
N VAL A 335 11.88 -6.10 24.90
CA VAL A 335 12.65 -7.13 24.17
C VAL A 335 14.05 -7.27 24.73
N LEU A 336 14.73 -6.16 25.04
CA LEU A 336 16.04 -6.16 25.69
C LEU A 336 15.99 -6.82 27.07
N MET A 337 14.94 -6.56 27.86
CA MET A 337 14.72 -7.24 29.13
C MET A 337 14.56 -8.75 28.94
N ILE A 338 13.79 -9.20 27.93
CA ILE A 338 13.63 -10.63 27.61
C ILE A 338 14.99 -11.24 27.27
N PHE A 339 15.78 -10.64 26.38
CA PHE A 339 17.13 -11.13 26.04
C PHE A 339 18.07 -11.12 27.25
N ALA A 340 18.04 -10.08 28.08
CA ALA A 340 18.86 -10.03 29.29
C ALA A 340 18.45 -11.13 30.28
N LYS A 341 17.15 -11.39 30.43
CA LYS A 341 16.62 -12.48 31.27
C LYS A 341 17.05 -13.85 30.72
N THR A 342 16.96 -14.08 29.41
CA THR A 342 17.38 -15.37 28.81
C THR A 342 18.88 -15.60 28.98
N ILE A 343 19.72 -14.60 28.68
CA ILE A 343 21.18 -14.70 28.86
C ILE A 343 21.56 -14.95 30.32
N ARG A 344 20.96 -14.24 31.28
CA ARG A 344 21.22 -14.47 32.71
C ARG A 344 20.83 -15.87 33.16
N SER A 345 19.68 -16.36 32.69
CA SER A 345 19.20 -17.72 32.97
C SER A 345 20.16 -18.78 32.40
N ASP A 346 20.75 -18.54 31.23
CA ASP A 346 21.72 -19.46 30.62
C ASP A 346 23.09 -19.45 31.32
N ILE A 347 23.57 -18.28 31.76
CA ILE A 347 24.80 -18.19 32.57
C ILE A 347 24.64 -18.91 33.91
N LYS A 348 23.48 -18.78 34.57
CA LYS A 348 23.17 -19.51 35.81
C LYS A 348 23.21 -21.02 35.56
N GLY A 349 22.55 -21.49 34.49
CA GLY A 349 22.58 -22.89 34.09
C GLY A 349 23.99 -23.45 33.82
N TYR A 350 24.88 -22.67 33.19
CA TYR A 350 26.27 -23.11 32.97
C TYR A 350 27.07 -23.21 34.27
N LYS A 351 26.87 -22.26 35.21
CA LYS A 351 27.51 -22.29 36.53
C LYS A 351 27.04 -23.50 37.34
N ASP A 352 25.74 -23.79 37.31
CA ASP A 352 25.17 -24.92 38.04
C ASP A 352 25.65 -26.27 37.45
N ALA A 353 25.73 -26.38 36.12
CA ALA A 353 26.31 -27.54 35.44
C ALA A 353 27.82 -27.74 35.77
N ALA A 354 28.61 -26.66 35.83
CA ALA A 354 30.02 -26.72 36.21
C ALA A 354 30.21 -27.14 37.69
N VAL A 355 29.30 -26.71 38.58
CA VAL A 355 29.30 -27.11 40.00
C VAL A 355 28.92 -28.58 40.16
N GLU A 356 27.92 -29.07 39.41
CA GLU A 356 27.55 -30.49 39.33
C GLU A 356 28.70 -31.36 38.82
N GLU A 357 29.38 -30.95 37.74
CA GLU A 357 30.52 -31.68 37.19
C GLU A 357 31.72 -31.69 38.17
N GLY A 358 31.96 -30.59 38.87
CA GLY A 358 32.94 -30.49 39.96
C GLY A 358 32.62 -31.39 41.16
N LYS A 359 31.33 -31.52 41.54
CA LYS A 359 30.87 -32.44 42.58
C LYS A 359 30.96 -33.91 42.13
N GLY A 360 30.65 -34.21 40.87
CA GLY A 360 30.83 -35.54 40.26
C GLY A 360 32.28 -36.01 40.27
N ARG A 361 33.22 -35.08 40.00
CA ARG A 361 34.67 -35.33 40.07
C ARG A 361 35.16 -35.57 41.51
N ARG A 362 34.64 -34.82 42.50
CA ARG A 362 34.91 -35.07 43.93
C ARG A 362 34.34 -36.41 44.43
N ARG A 363 33.16 -36.84 43.96
CA ARG A 363 32.59 -38.16 44.26
C ARG A 363 33.39 -39.30 43.64
N ARG A 364 33.98 -39.11 42.46
CA ARG A 364 34.83 -40.10 41.79
C ARG A 364 36.21 -40.22 42.43
N GLY A 365 36.80 -39.12 42.91
CA GLY A 365 38.05 -39.12 43.68
C GLY A 365 37.93 -39.72 45.09
N ARG A 366 36.74 -39.68 45.71
CA ARG A 366 36.49 -40.31 47.01
C ARG A 366 36.27 -41.84 46.94
N ARG A 367 36.01 -42.39 45.74
CA ARG A 367 35.89 -43.85 45.51
C ARG A 367 37.22 -44.55 45.21
N THR A 368 38.29 -43.81 44.93
CA THR A 368 39.64 -44.36 44.64
C THR A 368 40.60 -44.29 45.83
N ALA A 369 40.15 -43.91 47.02
CA ALA A 369 40.99 -43.74 48.22
C ALA A 369 40.51 -44.60 49.40
N GLY A 370 40.20 -45.88 49.15
CA GLY A 370 39.74 -46.78 50.21
C GLY A 370 39.64 -48.23 49.79
N THR A 371 40.76 -48.85 49.40
CA THR A 371 41.08 -50.29 49.66
C THR A 371 42.45 -50.62 49.06
N ALA A 372 43.47 -50.66 49.91
CA ALA A 372 44.70 -51.38 49.66
C ALA A 372 44.66 -52.64 50.54
N GLY A 373 44.73 -53.83 49.93
CA GLY A 373 44.71 -55.10 50.63
C GLY A 373 44.74 -56.30 49.69
N SER A 374 45.96 -56.76 49.40
CA SER A 374 46.41 -58.14 49.10
C SER A 374 45.59 -59.07 48.19
N GLY A 375 46.28 -59.71 47.24
CA GLY A 375 45.96 -61.08 46.80
C GLY A 375 46.05 -61.32 45.29
N ALA A 376 47.00 -62.16 44.88
CA ALA A 376 47.16 -62.68 43.53
C ALA A 376 46.10 -63.75 43.17
N GLY A 377 45.86 -64.00 41.88
CA GLY A 377 45.24 -65.25 41.40
C GLY A 377 44.26 -65.16 40.23
N SER A 378 44.73 -65.64 39.07
CA SER A 378 44.07 -66.33 37.95
C SER A 378 42.53 -66.41 37.75
N THR A 379 42.16 -66.30 36.45
CA THR A 379 41.15 -67.08 35.67
C THR A 379 39.64 -66.85 35.83
N THR A 380 39.00 -66.71 34.66
CA THR A 380 37.57 -66.83 34.26
C THR A 380 36.92 -68.20 34.64
N PRO A 381 35.61 -68.55 34.37
CA PRO A 381 34.50 -67.89 33.62
C PRO A 381 33.05 -68.08 34.22
N THR A 382 32.00 -67.72 33.43
CA THR A 382 30.57 -68.19 33.44
C THR A 382 29.66 -67.78 34.62
N GLY A 383 28.34 -67.57 34.52
CA GLY A 383 27.30 -67.75 33.51
C GLY A 383 25.93 -67.92 34.20
N GLY A 384 24.86 -67.27 33.70
CA GLY A 384 23.44 -67.48 34.09
C GLY A 384 23.05 -67.03 35.51
N GLU A 385 21.80 -66.80 35.90
CA GLU A 385 20.49 -66.78 35.25
C GLU A 385 19.50 -66.18 36.27
N LYS A 386 18.43 -65.53 35.76
CA LYS A 386 17.07 -65.45 36.32
C LYS A 386 16.77 -64.69 37.65
N MET A 387 15.93 -63.65 37.48
CA MET A 387 14.69 -63.28 38.19
C MET A 387 14.05 -64.38 39.12
N PRO A 388 13.07 -64.11 40.03
CA PRO A 388 12.01 -63.09 39.91
C PRO A 388 11.40 -62.49 41.23
N VAL A 389 10.46 -61.51 41.08
CA VAL A 389 9.13 -61.36 41.77
C VAL A 389 9.15 -61.15 43.32
N SER A 390 8.30 -60.38 44.04
CA SER A 390 6.86 -60.03 43.99
C SER A 390 6.48 -58.97 45.03
N SER A 391 5.29 -58.37 44.83
CA SER A 391 4.19 -58.03 45.77
C SER A 391 4.41 -56.97 46.89
N VAL A 392 3.65 -55.86 46.97
CA VAL A 392 2.18 -55.62 47.20
C VAL A 392 1.77 -55.63 48.69
N GLY A 393 1.01 -54.60 49.11
CA GLY A 393 0.21 -54.45 50.35
C GLY A 393 0.53 -53.13 51.07
N VAL A 394 -0.27 -52.05 51.08
CA VAL A 394 -1.66 -51.74 51.51
C VAL A 394 -1.89 -51.65 53.03
N GLY A 395 -2.42 -50.49 53.48
CA GLY A 395 -3.24 -50.31 54.72
C GLY A 395 -2.66 -49.30 55.74
N SER A 396 -3.23 -48.10 55.91
CA SER A 396 -4.27 -47.70 56.92
C SER A 396 -3.68 -47.43 58.33
N GLY A 397 -4.00 -46.43 59.16
CA GLY A 397 -4.97 -45.32 59.25
C GLY A 397 -5.04 -44.79 60.72
N GLY A 398 -5.53 -43.55 60.95
CA GLY A 398 -6.04 -42.97 62.24
C GLY A 398 -5.02 -42.61 63.35
N LEU A 399 -5.24 -41.77 64.39
CA LEU A 399 -6.33 -40.89 64.90
C LEU A 399 -5.85 -40.26 66.28
N PHE A 400 -6.53 -39.20 66.77
CA PHE A 400 -6.52 -38.49 68.10
C PHE A 400 -5.56 -37.28 68.28
N ASP A 401 -6.00 -36.01 68.53
CA ASP A 401 -6.77 -35.35 69.64
C ASP A 401 -5.98 -35.33 71.00
N GLN A 402 -5.92 -34.32 71.88
CA GLN A 402 -6.50 -32.96 72.00
C GLN A 402 -5.90 -32.24 73.27
N ASP A 403 -5.75 -30.91 73.18
CA ASP A 403 -5.73 -29.79 74.16
C ASP A 403 -4.94 -29.68 75.50
N GLY A 404 -4.33 -28.48 75.65
CA GLY A 404 -4.45 -27.54 76.81
C GLY A 404 -3.24 -27.46 77.76
N GLY A 405 -2.59 -26.33 78.09
CA GLY A 405 -2.68 -24.90 77.75
C GLY A 405 -1.61 -24.12 78.56
N GLY A 406 -1.18 -22.93 78.12
CA GLY A 406 -0.29 -22.06 78.91
C GLY A 406 0.57 -21.09 78.08
N SER A 407 0.22 -19.80 78.14
CA SER A 407 0.74 -18.64 77.39
C SER A 407 2.20 -18.23 77.69
N VAL A 408 2.94 -17.79 76.67
CA VAL A 408 3.43 -16.39 76.41
C VAL A 408 4.53 -16.42 75.31
N ASP A 409 4.25 -15.71 74.21
CA ASP A 409 5.07 -15.12 73.13
C ASP A 409 6.49 -15.64 72.80
N MET A 410 6.65 -16.19 71.58
CA MET A 410 7.71 -15.84 70.59
C MET A 410 7.47 -16.63 69.28
N SER A 411 6.76 -16.07 68.30
CA SER A 411 6.72 -16.64 66.94
C SER A 411 6.80 -15.53 65.89
N ALA A 412 8.04 -15.15 65.55
CA ALA A 412 8.37 -14.37 64.37
C ALA A 412 9.76 -14.77 63.88
N LEU A 413 9.96 -16.05 63.56
CA LEU A 413 11.12 -16.59 62.83
C LEU A 413 10.83 -18.07 62.61
N ASP A 414 10.21 -18.40 61.47
CA ASP A 414 10.30 -19.70 60.75
C ASP A 414 9.23 -19.81 59.64
N ALA A 415 9.04 -18.72 58.87
CA ALA A 415 8.23 -18.71 57.65
C ALA A 415 9.00 -18.26 56.40
N ASP A 416 10.30 -17.98 56.50
CA ASP A 416 11.10 -17.40 55.41
C ASP A 416 12.04 -18.41 54.70
N VAL A 417 11.98 -19.71 55.04
CA VAL A 417 12.89 -20.71 54.43
C VAL A 417 12.15 -21.68 53.50
N LEU A 418 10.82 -21.59 53.38
CA LEU A 418 10.04 -22.44 52.46
C LEU A 418 9.40 -21.68 51.28
N SER A 419 9.45 -20.35 51.25
CA SER A 419 8.89 -19.55 50.14
C SER A 419 9.91 -19.21 49.04
N SER A 420 11.22 -19.30 49.33
CA SER A 420 12.26 -18.92 48.36
C SER A 420 12.65 -20.05 47.40
N ASP A 421 12.45 -21.32 47.79
CA ASP A 421 12.72 -22.48 46.93
C ASP A 421 11.56 -22.79 45.96
N ASP A 422 10.32 -22.46 46.30
CA ASP A 422 9.17 -22.61 45.38
C ASP A 422 9.15 -21.51 44.29
N GLU A 423 9.51 -20.26 44.60
CA GLU A 423 9.73 -19.22 43.57
C GLU A 423 10.96 -19.52 42.69
N ALA A 424 11.97 -20.20 43.21
CA ALA A 424 13.16 -20.58 42.45
C ALA A 424 12.95 -21.81 41.53
N LEU A 425 11.94 -22.65 41.81
CA LEU A 425 11.59 -23.82 40.99
C LEU A 425 10.56 -23.49 39.88
N GLU A 426 9.71 -22.48 40.06
CA GLU A 426 8.90 -21.90 38.96
C GLU A 426 9.78 -21.23 37.86
N ASP A 427 11.04 -20.96 38.19
CA ASP A 427 12.06 -20.34 37.30
C ASP A 427 12.80 -21.35 36.39
N VAL A 428 12.37 -22.62 36.31
CA VAL A 428 12.63 -23.47 35.13
C VAL A 428 11.71 -22.99 34.02
N THR A 429 12.04 -21.82 33.47
CA THR A 429 11.24 -21.08 32.48
C THR A 429 10.64 -22.03 31.44
N GLY A 430 9.31 -22.14 31.37
CA GLY A 430 8.60 -23.17 30.57
C GLY A 430 9.03 -23.28 29.10
N TRP A 431 9.61 -22.23 28.53
CA TRP A 431 10.22 -22.27 27.20
C TRP A 431 11.43 -23.21 27.11
N LYS A 432 12.28 -23.31 28.13
CA LYS A 432 13.46 -24.22 28.15
C LYS A 432 13.05 -25.68 28.00
N LEU A 433 11.88 -26.03 28.54
CA LEU A 433 11.33 -27.38 28.46
C LEU A 433 10.92 -27.78 27.03
N LEU A 434 10.76 -26.81 26.13
CA LEU A 434 10.33 -27.04 24.74
C LEU A 434 11.50 -27.28 23.77
N HIS A 435 12.75 -27.36 24.26
CA HIS A 435 13.95 -27.55 23.43
C HIS A 435 13.82 -28.71 22.42
N GLY A 436 13.09 -29.77 22.78
CA GLY A 436 12.84 -30.94 21.92
C GLY A 436 11.64 -30.83 20.97
N ASP A 437 10.76 -29.84 21.07
CA ASP A 437 9.53 -29.76 20.25
C ASP A 437 9.37 -28.45 19.45
N VAL A 438 10.18 -27.42 19.73
CA VAL A 438 10.09 -26.10 19.08
C VAL A 438 10.24 -26.14 17.56
N PHE A 439 11.17 -26.94 17.04
CA PHE A 439 11.43 -27.01 15.59
C PHE A 439 10.66 -28.12 14.87
N ARG A 440 9.59 -28.63 15.48
CA ARG A 440 8.70 -29.60 14.84
C ARG A 440 8.03 -28.97 13.62
N LYS A 441 7.90 -29.74 12.53
CA LYS A 441 7.24 -29.30 11.30
C LYS A 441 5.84 -28.73 11.58
N PRO A 442 5.47 -27.57 11.01
CA PRO A 442 4.14 -27.02 11.18
C PRO A 442 3.08 -27.83 10.44
N ALA A 443 1.84 -27.81 10.96
CA ALA A 443 0.68 -28.23 10.19
C ALA A 443 0.59 -27.40 8.89
N TYR A 444 0.22 -27.99 7.76
CA TYR A 444 0.14 -27.29 6.46
C TYR A 444 1.39 -26.49 6.05
N GLY A 445 2.60 -26.93 6.42
CA GLY A 445 3.86 -26.25 6.08
C GLY A 445 4.09 -26.02 4.57
N SER A 446 3.43 -26.80 3.71
CA SER A 446 3.45 -26.61 2.25
C SER A 446 2.74 -25.34 1.77
N LEU A 447 1.85 -24.74 2.56
CA LEU A 447 1.19 -23.47 2.26
C LEU A 447 1.92 -22.28 2.90
N LEU A 448 2.46 -22.48 4.10
CA LEU A 448 3.21 -21.45 4.83
C LEU A 448 4.45 -20.99 4.03
N ALA A 449 5.18 -21.93 3.41
CA ALA A 449 6.37 -21.61 2.64
C ALA A 449 6.09 -20.73 1.39
N PRO A 450 5.06 -20.99 0.56
CA PRO A 450 4.60 -20.06 -0.49
C PRO A 450 4.15 -18.69 0.02
N LEU A 451 3.47 -18.62 1.17
CA LEU A 451 3.02 -17.35 1.76
C LEU A 451 4.20 -16.47 2.19
N ILE A 452 5.20 -17.07 2.87
CA ILE A 452 6.44 -16.37 3.27
C ILE A 452 7.23 -15.91 2.04
N GLY A 453 7.32 -16.75 1.00
CA GLY A 453 7.95 -16.36 -0.27
C GLY A 453 7.27 -15.15 -0.90
N SER A 454 5.94 -15.18 -0.98
CA SER A 454 5.14 -14.08 -1.52
C SER A 454 5.28 -12.80 -0.68
N GLY A 455 5.33 -12.90 0.64
CA GLY A 455 5.58 -11.75 1.49
C GLY A 455 7.01 -11.20 1.37
N MET A 456 8.02 -12.04 1.15
CA MET A 456 9.37 -11.58 0.82
C MET A 456 9.43 -10.84 -0.51
N GLN A 457 8.70 -11.32 -1.51
CA GLN A 457 8.54 -10.61 -2.78
C GLN A 457 8.01 -9.19 -2.58
N LEU A 458 6.97 -9.05 -1.76
CA LEU A 458 6.37 -7.77 -1.42
C LEU A 458 7.31 -6.89 -0.60
N LEU A 459 8.08 -7.45 0.33
CA LEU A 459 9.07 -6.70 1.11
C LEU A 459 10.17 -6.10 0.22
N PHE A 460 10.73 -6.89 -0.71
CA PHE A 460 11.74 -6.38 -1.64
C PHE A 460 11.16 -5.31 -2.58
N MET A 461 9.94 -5.51 -3.07
CA MET A 461 9.24 -4.52 -3.89
C MET A 461 8.97 -3.23 -3.10
N ALA A 462 8.41 -3.33 -1.89
CA ALA A 462 8.09 -2.17 -1.05
C ALA A 462 9.34 -1.40 -0.63
N PHE A 463 10.38 -2.09 -0.18
CA PHE A 463 11.67 -1.48 0.15
C PHE A 463 12.29 -0.78 -1.07
N GLY A 464 12.30 -1.43 -2.24
CA GLY A 464 12.81 -0.84 -3.48
C GLY A 464 12.04 0.41 -3.90
N LEU A 465 10.71 0.38 -3.82
CA LEU A 465 9.85 1.53 -4.13
C LEU A 465 10.10 2.69 -3.18
N VAL A 466 10.10 2.43 -1.87
CA VAL A 466 10.34 3.44 -0.85
C VAL A 466 11.74 4.04 -0.99
N PHE A 467 12.76 3.21 -1.25
CA PHE A 467 14.13 3.65 -1.49
C PHE A 467 14.23 4.55 -2.73
N LEU A 468 13.71 4.12 -3.88
CA LEU A 468 13.71 4.93 -5.12
C LEU A 468 12.92 6.23 -4.96
N SER A 469 11.83 6.20 -4.18
CA SER A 469 11.04 7.39 -3.87
C SER A 469 11.79 8.35 -2.94
N ALA A 470 12.49 7.83 -1.93
CA ALA A 470 13.30 8.63 -1.00
C ALA A 470 14.52 9.27 -1.67
N VAL A 471 15.12 8.61 -2.66
CA VAL A 471 16.20 9.18 -3.50
C VAL A 471 15.66 10.27 -4.45
N GLY A 472 14.34 10.32 -4.68
CA GLY A 472 13.69 11.32 -5.55
C GLY A 472 13.54 10.89 -7.01
N VAL A 473 13.88 9.63 -7.36
CA VAL A 473 13.70 9.09 -8.72
C VAL A 473 12.22 9.08 -9.11
N LEU A 474 11.35 8.71 -8.16
CA LEU A 474 9.90 8.64 -8.34
C LEU A 474 9.20 9.96 -7.97
N ASN A 475 9.73 11.09 -8.45
CA ASN A 475 9.10 12.40 -8.28
C ASN A 475 7.68 12.40 -8.91
N PRO A 476 6.66 13.05 -8.31
CA PRO A 476 5.33 13.20 -8.92
C PRO A 476 5.32 13.76 -10.34
N SER A 477 6.39 14.46 -10.73
CA SER A 477 6.61 14.93 -12.09
C SER A 477 6.70 13.80 -13.13
N PHE A 478 7.08 12.59 -12.72
CA PHE A 478 7.05 11.38 -13.54
C PHE A 478 5.74 10.62 -13.33
N ARG A 479 4.73 11.01 -14.12
CA ARG A 479 3.37 10.46 -14.05
C ARG A 479 3.33 8.96 -14.32
N GLY A 480 2.59 8.23 -13.48
CA GLY A 480 2.50 6.76 -13.54
C GLY A 480 3.81 6.03 -13.20
N GLY A 481 4.88 6.74 -12.85
CA GLY A 481 6.18 6.17 -12.54
C GLY A 481 6.17 5.22 -11.36
N PHE A 482 5.54 5.63 -10.26
CA PHE A 482 5.44 4.81 -9.04
C PHE A 482 4.82 3.43 -9.30
N ILE A 483 3.72 3.38 -10.08
CA ILE A 483 3.05 2.12 -10.43
C ILE A 483 3.91 1.31 -11.42
N SER A 484 4.48 1.95 -12.43
CA SER A 484 5.30 1.28 -13.45
C SER A 484 6.55 0.61 -12.84
N PHE A 485 7.30 1.35 -12.01
CA PHE A 485 8.45 0.81 -11.28
C PHE A 485 8.02 -0.23 -10.25
N GLY A 486 6.84 -0.07 -9.63
CA GLY A 486 6.28 -1.07 -8.71
C GLY A 486 6.04 -2.41 -9.38
N VAL A 487 5.39 -2.42 -10.56
CA VAL A 487 5.19 -3.64 -11.35
C VAL A 487 6.53 -4.25 -11.79
N GLY A 488 7.48 -3.42 -12.25
CA GLY A 488 8.82 -3.89 -12.63
C GLY A 488 9.58 -4.54 -11.47
N LEU A 489 9.65 -3.86 -10.32
CA LEU A 489 10.29 -4.39 -9.10
C LEU A 489 9.59 -5.64 -8.59
N PHE A 490 8.26 -5.72 -8.70
CA PHE A 490 7.50 -6.91 -8.34
C PHE A 490 7.91 -8.13 -9.18
N VAL A 491 8.13 -7.95 -10.48
CA VAL A 491 8.62 -9.02 -11.38
C VAL A 491 10.00 -9.50 -10.98
N PHE A 492 10.94 -8.59 -10.78
CA PHE A 492 12.31 -8.95 -10.36
C PHE A 492 12.34 -9.57 -8.97
N ALA A 493 11.49 -9.10 -8.05
CA ALA A 493 11.37 -9.65 -6.71
C ALA A 493 10.90 -11.12 -6.70
N GLY A 494 10.36 -11.63 -7.81
CA GLY A 494 10.01 -13.04 -7.98
C GLY A 494 11.16 -14.01 -7.69
N VAL A 495 12.41 -13.62 -7.98
CA VAL A 495 13.59 -14.45 -7.67
C VAL A 495 13.73 -14.66 -6.16
N PHE A 496 13.56 -13.61 -5.37
CA PHE A 496 13.60 -13.71 -3.91
C PHE A 496 12.42 -14.51 -3.35
N SER A 497 11.24 -14.36 -3.95
CA SER A 497 10.05 -15.16 -3.62
C SER A 497 10.32 -16.65 -3.70
N GLY A 498 10.83 -17.10 -4.85
CA GLY A 498 11.18 -18.50 -5.08
C GLY A 498 12.28 -18.99 -4.13
N TYR A 499 13.31 -18.17 -3.92
CA TYR A 499 14.43 -18.49 -3.04
C TYR A 499 14.00 -18.76 -1.60
N PHE A 500 13.28 -17.82 -0.98
CA PHE A 500 12.83 -17.97 0.41
C PHE A 500 11.78 -19.07 0.54
N SER A 501 10.83 -19.15 -0.39
CA SER A 501 9.80 -20.20 -0.37
C SER A 501 10.41 -21.61 -0.43
N ALA A 502 11.29 -21.85 -1.39
CA ALA A 502 11.87 -23.18 -1.55
C ALA A 502 12.80 -23.57 -0.40
N ARG A 503 13.50 -22.60 0.19
CA ARG A 503 14.36 -22.81 1.34
C ARG A 503 13.57 -23.16 2.59
N VAL A 504 12.50 -22.41 2.89
CA VAL A 504 11.58 -22.70 4.00
C VAL A 504 10.86 -24.04 3.78
N TYR A 505 10.46 -24.35 2.55
CA TYR A 505 9.86 -25.64 2.23
C TYR A 505 10.82 -26.81 2.48
N ARG A 506 12.11 -26.62 2.17
CA ARG A 506 13.15 -27.61 2.47
C ARG A 506 13.39 -27.77 3.98
N THR A 507 13.26 -26.70 4.77
CA THR A 507 13.35 -26.80 6.25
C THR A 507 12.21 -27.59 6.89
N PHE A 508 11.08 -27.73 6.20
CA PHE A 508 9.95 -28.54 6.65
C PHE A 508 9.98 -29.98 6.11
N ASP A 509 11.14 -30.45 5.63
CA ASP A 509 11.34 -31.76 5.00
C ASP A 509 10.49 -31.99 3.73
N GLY A 510 10.18 -30.90 3.02
CA GLY A 510 9.44 -30.96 1.75
C GLY A 510 10.27 -31.54 0.60
N GLN A 511 9.79 -32.64 0.01
CA GLN A 511 10.46 -33.33 -1.12
C GLN A 511 10.11 -32.72 -2.49
N ASN A 512 8.84 -32.34 -2.69
CA ASN A 512 8.31 -31.93 -3.99
C ASN A 512 8.49 -30.42 -4.27
N TRP A 513 9.73 -29.97 -4.38
CA TRP A 513 10.05 -28.54 -4.54
C TRP A 513 9.42 -27.92 -5.80
N ARG A 514 9.31 -28.65 -6.91
CA ARG A 514 8.68 -28.16 -8.16
C ARG A 514 7.22 -27.78 -7.96
N ARG A 515 6.47 -28.60 -7.22
CA ARG A 515 5.05 -28.32 -6.90
C ARG A 515 4.94 -27.12 -5.99
N ASN A 516 5.81 -27.01 -4.99
CA ASN A 516 5.86 -25.83 -4.11
C ASN A 516 6.13 -24.54 -4.90
N THR A 517 7.11 -24.56 -5.80
CA THR A 517 7.43 -23.42 -6.68
C THR A 517 6.24 -22.99 -7.55
N PHE A 518 5.51 -23.95 -8.12
CA PHE A 518 4.32 -23.64 -8.92
C PHE A 518 3.23 -22.98 -8.08
N VAL A 519 2.99 -23.48 -6.86
CA VAL A 519 2.07 -22.85 -5.91
C VAL A 519 2.53 -21.44 -5.55
N THR A 520 3.80 -21.21 -5.27
CA THR A 520 4.34 -19.88 -4.96
C THR A 520 4.19 -18.89 -6.11
N ALA A 521 4.41 -19.33 -7.36
CA ALA A 521 4.29 -18.46 -8.53
C ALA A 521 2.83 -18.06 -8.85
N ILE A 522 1.85 -18.87 -8.43
CA ILE A 522 0.44 -18.67 -8.79
C ILE A 522 -0.41 -18.14 -7.65
N LEU A 523 -0.16 -18.57 -6.41
CA LEU A 523 -1.06 -18.31 -5.28
C LEU A 523 -1.32 -16.82 -5.10
N PHE A 524 -0.29 -16.01 -4.86
CA PHE A 524 -0.47 -14.60 -4.59
C PHE A 524 -0.75 -13.76 -5.86
N PRO A 525 0.08 -13.82 -6.94
CA PRO A 525 -0.18 -13.05 -8.14
C PRO A 525 -1.50 -13.43 -8.84
N GLY A 526 -1.85 -14.73 -8.83
CA GLY A 526 -3.08 -15.22 -9.44
C GLY A 526 -4.34 -14.81 -8.68
N LEU A 527 -4.31 -14.80 -7.33
CA LEU A 527 -5.42 -14.28 -6.53
C LEU A 527 -5.64 -12.79 -6.76
N ILE A 528 -4.57 -11.98 -6.80
CA ILE A 528 -4.68 -10.55 -7.10
C ILE A 528 -5.20 -10.33 -8.52
N PHE A 529 -4.62 -11.01 -9.51
CA PHE A 529 -5.05 -10.87 -10.90
C PHE A 529 -6.52 -11.26 -11.07
N SER A 530 -6.97 -12.36 -10.45
CA SER A 530 -8.37 -12.77 -10.48
C SER A 530 -9.29 -11.74 -9.82
N ALA A 531 -8.90 -11.20 -8.66
CA ALA A 531 -9.70 -10.19 -7.97
C ALA A 531 -9.81 -8.90 -8.81
N VAL A 532 -8.68 -8.42 -9.35
CA VAL A 532 -8.64 -7.24 -10.24
C VAL A 532 -9.45 -7.48 -11.51
N PHE A 533 -9.36 -8.69 -12.11
CA PHE A 533 -10.14 -9.04 -13.29
C PHE A 533 -11.65 -8.96 -13.02
N VAL A 534 -12.12 -9.51 -11.90
CA VAL A 534 -13.54 -9.44 -11.51
C VAL A 534 -13.98 -8.00 -11.27
N LEU A 535 -13.19 -7.19 -10.55
CA LEU A 535 -13.49 -5.77 -10.35
C LEU A 535 -13.52 -5.01 -11.69
N ASN A 536 -12.61 -5.32 -12.61
CA ASN A 536 -12.54 -4.71 -13.92
C ASN A 536 -13.81 -4.99 -14.77
N LEU A 537 -14.48 -6.13 -14.60
CA LEU A 537 -15.76 -6.40 -15.27
C LEU A 537 -16.87 -5.43 -14.83
N PHE A 538 -16.94 -5.10 -13.54
CA PHE A 538 -17.91 -4.11 -13.04
C PHE A 538 -17.60 -2.70 -13.55
N VAL A 539 -16.31 -2.35 -13.64
CA VAL A 539 -15.86 -1.05 -14.17
C VAL A 539 -16.15 -0.94 -15.67
N TRP A 540 -15.94 -2.01 -16.44
CA TRP A 540 -16.31 -2.10 -17.85
C TRP A 540 -17.81 -1.93 -18.07
N ALA A 541 -18.64 -2.56 -17.24
CA ALA A 541 -20.09 -2.42 -17.32
C ALA A 541 -20.56 -0.96 -17.12
N GLN A 542 -19.78 -0.13 -16.42
CA GLN A 542 -20.06 1.29 -16.21
C GLN A 542 -19.41 2.23 -17.24
N ALA A 543 -18.70 1.69 -18.24
CA ALA A 543 -17.96 2.47 -19.25
C ALA A 543 -17.03 3.54 -18.63
N SER A 544 -16.40 3.23 -17.50
CA SER A 544 -15.52 4.15 -16.77
C SER A 544 -14.10 4.11 -17.31
N SER A 545 -13.37 5.24 -17.28
CA SER A 545 -11.97 5.31 -17.74
C SER A 545 -10.98 4.61 -16.81
N THR A 546 -11.38 4.26 -15.59
CA THR A 546 -10.60 3.39 -14.68
C THR A 546 -10.52 1.95 -15.18
N ALA A 547 -11.34 1.59 -16.18
CA ALA A 547 -11.29 0.33 -16.88
C ALA A 547 -9.88 0.07 -17.44
N ILE A 548 -9.26 -1.03 -17.01
CA ILE A 548 -8.03 -1.51 -17.63
C ILE A 548 -8.42 -2.07 -19.01
N PRO A 549 -7.81 -1.60 -20.10
CA PRO A 549 -8.14 -2.10 -21.43
C PRO A 549 -7.67 -3.55 -21.58
N PHE A 550 -8.39 -4.34 -22.38
CA PHE A 550 -8.13 -5.77 -22.54
C PHE A 550 -6.67 -6.09 -22.92
N GLY A 551 -6.07 -5.27 -23.80
CA GLY A 551 -4.68 -5.44 -24.21
C GLY A 551 -3.68 -5.34 -23.05
N THR A 552 -3.87 -4.40 -22.12
CA THR A 552 -3.02 -4.27 -20.94
C THR A 552 -3.20 -5.45 -19.99
N LEU A 553 -4.42 -5.97 -19.87
CA LEU A 553 -4.70 -7.13 -19.04
C LEU A 553 -3.99 -8.38 -19.56
N VAL A 554 -4.02 -8.60 -20.88
CA VAL A 554 -3.23 -9.67 -21.54
C VAL A 554 -1.73 -9.41 -21.37
N GLY A 555 -1.27 -8.17 -21.50
CA GLY A 555 0.13 -7.81 -21.28
C GLY A 555 0.63 -8.14 -19.87
N ILE A 556 -0.16 -7.84 -18.84
CA ILE A 556 0.15 -8.19 -17.43
C ILE A 556 0.16 -9.71 -17.23
N LEU A 557 -0.78 -10.43 -17.87
CA LEU A 557 -0.82 -11.91 -17.82
C LEU A 557 0.43 -12.52 -18.47
N VAL A 558 0.86 -12.03 -19.62
CA VAL A 558 2.08 -12.48 -20.31
C VAL A 558 3.32 -12.15 -19.48
N LEU A 559 3.40 -10.95 -18.91
CA LEU A 559 4.50 -10.55 -18.02
C LEU A 559 4.58 -11.47 -16.79
N TRP A 560 3.44 -11.85 -16.21
CA TRP A 560 3.38 -12.80 -15.09
C TRP A 560 3.78 -14.23 -15.51
N LEU A 561 3.22 -14.78 -16.57
CA LEU A 561 3.46 -16.19 -16.95
C LEU A 561 4.82 -16.40 -17.65
N CYS A 562 5.25 -15.47 -18.50
CA CYS A 562 6.46 -15.64 -19.32
C CYS A 562 7.73 -15.11 -18.65
N ILE A 563 7.63 -14.14 -17.73
CA ILE A 563 8.80 -13.54 -17.08
C ILE A 563 8.83 -13.89 -15.59
N GLN A 564 7.79 -13.54 -14.84
CA GLN A 564 7.79 -13.73 -13.39
C GLN A 564 7.87 -15.22 -13.00
N MET A 565 7.08 -16.10 -13.61
CA MET A 565 7.06 -17.52 -13.25
C MET A 565 8.44 -18.21 -13.43
N PRO A 566 9.15 -18.04 -14.57
CA PRO A 566 10.53 -18.52 -14.72
C PRO A 566 11.51 -17.94 -13.69
N LEU A 567 11.38 -16.65 -13.35
CA LEU A 567 12.22 -16.01 -12.33
C LEU A 567 12.01 -16.64 -10.95
N VAL A 568 10.75 -16.90 -10.56
CA VAL A 568 10.42 -17.61 -9.32
C VAL A 568 10.99 -19.03 -9.34
N TYR A 569 10.92 -19.71 -10.49
CA TYR A 569 11.50 -21.04 -10.64
C TYR A 569 13.03 -21.04 -10.50
N ALA A 570 13.73 -20.06 -11.10
CA ALA A 570 15.16 -19.91 -10.96
C ALA A 570 15.57 -19.65 -9.50
N GLY A 571 14.86 -18.76 -8.81
CA GLY A 571 15.06 -18.50 -7.38
C GLY A 571 14.83 -19.74 -6.52
N ALA A 572 13.76 -20.50 -6.80
CA ALA A 572 13.43 -21.71 -6.07
C ALA A 572 14.45 -22.83 -6.31
N TRP A 573 14.92 -23.01 -7.55
CA TRP A 573 15.98 -23.96 -7.87
C TRP A 573 17.27 -23.62 -7.10
N TYR A 574 17.65 -22.35 -7.05
CA TYR A 574 18.81 -21.90 -6.30
C TYR A 574 18.65 -22.13 -4.79
N GLY A 575 17.51 -21.72 -4.21
CA GLY A 575 17.23 -21.88 -2.79
C GLY A 575 17.15 -23.35 -2.35
N TYR A 576 16.49 -24.19 -3.14
CA TYR A 576 16.36 -25.61 -2.85
C TYR A 576 17.67 -26.34 -3.08
N VAL A 577 18.25 -26.29 -4.30
CA VAL A 577 19.35 -27.18 -4.70
C VAL A 577 20.71 -26.73 -4.18
N ARG A 578 21.01 -25.42 -4.22
CA ARG A 578 22.37 -24.90 -3.93
C ARG A 578 22.58 -24.56 -2.46
N VAL A 579 21.60 -23.93 -1.81
CA VAL A 579 21.78 -23.39 -0.44
C VAL A 579 21.43 -24.39 0.65
N GLY A 580 20.39 -25.21 0.43
CA GLY A 580 19.96 -26.19 1.43
C GLY A 580 19.10 -25.61 2.56
N PRO A 581 18.67 -26.46 3.51
CA PRO A 581 17.78 -26.06 4.60
C PRO A 581 18.50 -25.17 5.62
N TRP A 582 17.75 -24.40 6.40
CA TRP A 582 18.24 -23.85 7.65
C TRP A 582 18.49 -24.96 8.67
N GLU A 583 19.67 -24.95 9.26
CA GLU A 583 20.08 -25.90 10.28
C GLU A 583 19.46 -25.49 11.63
N HIS A 584 18.66 -26.39 12.19
CA HIS A 584 18.07 -26.23 13.50
C HIS A 584 19.07 -26.65 14.59
N PRO A 585 19.21 -25.88 15.69
CA PRO A 585 20.18 -26.17 16.73
C PRO A 585 19.84 -27.43 17.56
N THR A 586 18.56 -27.82 17.57
CA THR A 586 18.07 -28.93 18.41
C THR A 586 17.41 -30.01 17.55
N LYS A 587 17.57 -31.27 17.97
CA LYS A 587 16.85 -32.39 17.35
C LYS A 587 15.47 -32.52 17.97
N THR A 588 14.47 -32.77 17.14
CA THR A 588 13.09 -32.96 17.62
C THR A 588 12.92 -34.29 18.34
N SER A 589 12.19 -34.27 19.45
CA SER A 589 11.79 -35.46 20.20
C SER A 589 10.79 -36.30 19.38
N ALA A 590 10.78 -37.63 19.61
CA ALA A 590 9.88 -38.53 18.88
C ALA A 590 8.40 -38.31 19.26
N VAL A 591 8.12 -38.06 20.55
CA VAL A 591 6.77 -37.94 21.10
C VAL A 591 6.46 -36.48 21.39
N PRO A 592 5.40 -35.89 20.80
CA PRO A 592 5.04 -34.50 21.08
C PRO A 592 4.56 -34.34 22.52
N ARG A 593 5.05 -33.31 23.21
CA ARG A 593 4.55 -32.92 24.54
C ARG A 593 3.09 -32.47 24.47
N GLN A 594 2.31 -32.80 25.50
CA GLN A 594 0.94 -32.29 25.67
C GLN A 594 0.97 -30.83 26.12
N ILE A 595 0.14 -30.00 25.49
CA ILE A 595 0.08 -28.55 25.78
C ILE A 595 -0.87 -28.33 26.95
N PRO A 596 -0.45 -27.61 28.01
CA PRO A 596 -1.31 -27.29 29.14
C PRO A 596 -2.46 -26.37 28.74
N ARG A 597 -3.52 -26.32 29.56
CA ARG A 597 -4.66 -25.42 29.32
C ARG A 597 -4.20 -23.97 29.47
N GLN A 598 -4.24 -23.22 28.38
CA GLN A 598 -3.84 -21.81 28.35
C GLN A 598 -4.94 -20.87 28.86
N ALA A 599 -4.52 -19.74 29.43
CA ALA A 599 -5.40 -18.63 29.78
C ALA A 599 -6.15 -18.08 28.57
N TRP A 600 -7.31 -17.45 28.81
CA TRP A 600 -8.25 -17.06 27.77
C TRP A 600 -7.68 -16.06 26.75
N TYR A 601 -6.72 -15.22 27.15
CA TYR A 601 -6.10 -14.17 26.34
C TYR A 601 -4.90 -14.66 25.51
N ILE A 602 -4.30 -15.80 25.88
CA ILE A 602 -3.16 -16.41 25.16
C ILE A 602 -3.65 -17.29 23.99
N ARG A 603 -4.95 -17.58 23.93
CA ARG A 603 -5.53 -18.38 22.84
C ARG A 603 -5.29 -17.72 21.47
N ASP A 604 -4.80 -18.53 20.55
CA ASP A 604 -4.44 -18.25 19.15
C ASP A 604 -5.13 -17.04 18.49
N ILE A 605 -6.46 -16.96 18.40
CA ILE A 605 -7.10 -15.86 17.67
C ILE A 605 -7.19 -14.55 18.49
N ARG A 606 -7.28 -14.67 19.81
CA ARG A 606 -7.46 -13.52 20.72
C ARG A 606 -6.12 -12.83 20.96
N SER A 607 -5.04 -13.61 21.05
CA SER A 607 -3.68 -13.08 21.12
C SER A 607 -3.32 -12.31 19.85
N VAL A 608 -3.69 -12.82 18.67
CA VAL A 608 -3.50 -12.13 17.37
C VAL A 608 -4.22 -10.77 17.34
N LEU A 609 -5.48 -10.71 17.77
CA LEU A 609 -6.25 -9.45 17.79
C LEU A 609 -5.67 -8.44 18.78
N LEU A 610 -5.31 -8.87 19.99
CA LEU A 610 -4.75 -8.00 21.01
C LEU A 610 -3.36 -7.48 20.62
N ALA A 611 -2.49 -8.36 20.14
CA ALA A 611 -1.14 -7.98 19.69
C ALA A 611 -1.20 -7.06 18.47
N GLY A 612 -2.13 -7.28 17.53
CA GLY A 612 -2.32 -6.45 16.34
C GLY A 612 -2.75 -5.01 16.62
N LEU A 613 -3.31 -4.73 17.80
CA LEU A 613 -3.70 -3.37 18.20
C LEU A 613 -2.49 -2.45 18.36
N ILE A 614 -1.35 -2.98 18.82
CA ILE A 614 -0.14 -2.19 19.08
C ILE A 614 0.46 -1.64 17.77
N PRO A 615 0.77 -2.46 16.74
CA PRO A 615 1.24 -1.91 15.46
C PRO A 615 0.21 -1.01 14.78
N PHE A 616 -1.09 -1.26 14.97
CA PHE A 616 -2.15 -0.36 14.48
C PHE A 616 -2.08 1.01 15.14
N ALA A 617 -1.93 1.07 16.47
CA ALA A 617 -1.81 2.34 17.19
C ALA A 617 -0.57 3.15 16.76
N VAL A 618 0.54 2.47 16.45
CA VAL A 618 1.77 3.10 15.95
C VAL A 618 1.54 3.76 14.60
N ILE A 619 0.81 3.12 13.67
CA ILE A 619 0.59 3.66 12.32
C ILE A 619 -0.66 4.53 12.19
N PHE A 620 -1.48 4.65 13.22
CA PHE A 620 -2.83 5.23 13.12
C PHE A 620 -2.84 6.64 12.52
N ILE A 621 -1.94 7.52 12.97
CA ILE A 621 -1.86 8.89 12.46
C ILE A 621 -1.42 8.91 10.99
N GLU A 622 -0.52 8.01 10.60
CA GLU A 622 -0.05 7.93 9.21
C GLU A 622 -1.09 7.35 8.28
N LEU A 623 -1.85 6.38 8.79
CA LEU A 623 -2.99 5.83 8.11
C LEU A 623 -4.03 6.93 7.81
N LEU A 624 -4.28 7.86 8.76
CA LEU A 624 -5.16 9.01 8.51
C LEU A 624 -4.69 9.84 7.31
N PHE A 625 -3.41 10.19 7.25
CA PHE A 625 -2.85 10.98 6.15
C PHE A 625 -2.86 10.26 4.82
N VAL A 626 -2.51 8.97 4.82
CA VAL A 626 -2.56 8.12 3.63
C VAL A 626 -4.00 8.02 3.12
N PHE A 627 -4.99 7.86 4.01
CA PHE A 627 -6.39 7.79 3.62
C PHE A 627 -6.93 9.11 3.08
N GLN A 628 -6.58 10.23 3.72
CA GLN A 628 -6.92 11.55 3.21
C GLN A 628 -6.35 11.76 1.80
N SER A 629 -5.07 11.41 1.59
CA SER A 629 -4.39 11.61 0.30
C SER A 629 -4.88 10.66 -0.80
N LEU A 630 -5.23 9.41 -0.46
CA LEU A 630 -5.67 8.42 -1.45
C LEU A 630 -7.16 8.53 -1.79
N TRP A 631 -8.02 8.82 -0.80
CA TRP A 631 -9.47 8.72 -0.96
C TRP A 631 -10.20 10.06 -0.98
N GLN A 632 -9.75 11.08 -0.22
CA GLN A 632 -10.39 12.39 -0.17
C GLN A 632 -9.79 13.36 -1.19
N ASP A 633 -8.47 13.54 -1.15
CA ASP A 633 -7.75 14.42 -2.07
C ASP A 633 -7.26 13.60 -3.28
N LYS A 634 -8.17 13.10 -4.13
CA LYS A 634 -7.82 12.26 -5.30
C LYS A 634 -6.80 12.91 -6.26
N SER A 635 -6.60 14.22 -6.14
CA SER A 635 -5.61 15.02 -6.87
C SER A 635 -4.41 15.50 -6.04
N GLY A 636 -4.40 15.23 -4.73
CA GLY A 636 -3.29 15.52 -3.83
C GLY A 636 -2.15 14.54 -4.07
N TYR A 637 -1.15 14.96 -4.83
CA TYR A 637 0.08 14.20 -4.96
C TYR A 637 0.76 14.11 -3.58
N TYR A 638 0.73 12.94 -2.94
CA TYR A 638 1.45 12.72 -1.70
C TYR A 638 2.96 12.80 -1.95
N TYR A 639 3.57 13.91 -1.57
CA TYR A 639 4.99 14.21 -1.85
C TYR A 639 5.95 13.79 -0.72
N VAL A 640 5.45 13.32 0.43
CA VAL A 640 6.28 13.04 1.62
C VAL A 640 6.86 11.62 1.62
N PHE A 641 7.51 11.23 0.52
CA PHE A 641 8.09 9.88 0.38
C PHE A 641 9.21 9.59 1.40
N GLY A 642 10.01 10.59 1.78
CA GLY A 642 11.04 10.42 2.81
C GLY A 642 10.45 10.11 4.18
N PHE A 643 9.31 10.71 4.50
CA PHE A 643 8.57 10.44 5.72
C PHE A 643 7.95 9.04 5.73
N LEU A 644 7.35 8.62 4.61
CA LEU A 644 6.85 7.26 4.44
C LEU A 644 7.97 6.21 4.67
N ALA A 645 9.21 6.51 4.30
CA ALA A 645 10.35 5.64 4.54
C ALA A 645 10.69 5.46 6.03
N VAL A 646 10.67 6.55 6.79
CA VAL A 646 10.89 6.52 8.26
C VAL A 646 9.78 5.73 8.94
N VAL A 647 8.51 6.02 8.61
CA VAL A 647 7.34 5.31 9.14
C VAL A 647 7.39 3.82 8.81
N SER A 648 7.73 3.46 7.57
CA SER A 648 7.85 2.06 7.15
C SER A 648 8.92 1.31 7.94
N THR A 649 10.01 1.98 8.29
CA THR A 649 11.09 1.39 9.10
C THR A 649 10.63 1.15 10.55
N ILE A 650 9.99 2.15 11.16
CA ILE A 650 9.43 2.03 12.52
C ILE A 650 8.37 0.92 12.56
N LEU A 651 7.55 0.81 11.53
CA LEU A 651 6.54 -0.23 11.42
C LEU A 651 7.16 -1.64 11.39
N ILE A 652 8.20 -1.86 10.58
CA ILE A 652 8.91 -3.14 10.52
C ILE A 652 9.50 -3.52 11.90
N LEU A 653 10.09 -2.55 12.61
CA LEU A 653 10.64 -2.75 13.95
C LEU A 653 9.55 -3.10 14.97
N THR A 654 8.47 -2.33 15.01
CA THR A 654 7.36 -2.57 15.95
C THR A 654 6.68 -3.92 15.71
N ILE A 655 6.49 -4.34 14.47
CA ILE A 655 5.96 -5.68 14.15
C ILE A 655 6.93 -6.77 14.63
N ALA A 656 8.24 -6.59 14.40
CA ALA A 656 9.27 -7.54 14.85
C ALA A 656 9.27 -7.68 16.39
N GLU A 657 9.18 -6.57 17.12
CA GLU A 657 9.16 -6.57 18.59
C GLU A 657 7.89 -7.20 19.15
N VAL A 658 6.71 -6.77 18.67
CA VAL A 658 5.42 -7.29 19.14
C VAL A 658 5.29 -8.79 18.88
N THR A 659 5.74 -9.26 17.72
CA THR A 659 5.72 -10.69 17.38
C THR A 659 6.65 -11.49 18.29
N VAL A 660 7.90 -11.02 18.50
CA VAL A 660 8.85 -11.68 19.41
C VAL A 660 8.32 -11.74 20.84
N ILE A 661 7.77 -10.65 21.38
CA ILE A 661 7.20 -10.61 22.73
C ILE A 661 6.04 -11.60 22.86
N THR A 662 5.11 -11.59 21.89
CA THR A 662 3.91 -12.45 21.94
C THR A 662 4.29 -13.92 21.87
N ILE A 663 5.22 -14.29 20.99
CA ILE A 663 5.67 -15.68 20.87
C ILE A 663 6.50 -16.10 22.09
N TYR A 664 7.30 -15.21 22.68
CA TYR A 664 8.00 -15.52 23.93
C TYR A 664 7.01 -15.83 25.06
N ILE A 665 5.94 -15.04 25.23
CA ILE A 665 4.86 -15.32 26.19
C ILE A 665 4.19 -16.67 25.88
N GLN A 666 3.93 -16.97 24.60
CA GLN A 666 3.38 -18.25 24.17
C GLN A 666 4.31 -19.43 24.53
N LEU A 667 5.62 -19.29 24.33
CA LEU A 667 6.60 -20.32 24.72
C LEU A 667 6.70 -20.49 26.23
N CYS A 668 6.63 -19.41 27.01
CA CYS A 668 6.56 -19.49 28.47
C CYS A 668 5.32 -20.27 28.96
N SER A 669 4.24 -20.25 28.18
CA SER A 669 3.03 -21.07 28.43
C SER A 669 3.11 -22.51 27.89
N GLU A 670 4.31 -22.98 27.58
CA GLU A 670 4.60 -24.33 27.06
C GLU A 670 3.93 -24.68 25.72
N ASN A 671 3.56 -23.70 24.90
CA ASN A 671 2.97 -23.94 23.58
C ASN A 671 4.01 -23.73 22.47
N TYR A 672 4.35 -24.83 21.77
CA TYR A 672 5.32 -24.84 20.68
C TYR A 672 4.72 -24.56 19.28
N HIS A 673 3.42 -24.28 19.15
CA HIS A 673 2.78 -23.97 17.86
C HIS A 673 3.00 -22.52 17.42
N TRP A 674 4.26 -22.10 17.32
CA TRP A 674 4.61 -20.71 17.02
C TRP A 674 4.67 -20.37 15.52
N TRP A 675 4.82 -21.37 14.63
CA TRP A 675 5.03 -21.12 13.20
C TRP A 675 3.90 -20.31 12.54
N TRP A 676 2.65 -20.76 12.63
CA TRP A 676 1.50 -20.02 12.11
C TRP A 676 1.14 -18.84 12.99
N GLN A 677 1.32 -18.95 14.30
CA GLN A 677 1.03 -17.86 15.23
C GLN A 677 1.89 -16.63 14.95
N SER A 678 3.20 -16.79 14.74
CA SER A 678 4.10 -15.68 14.42
C SER A 678 3.69 -14.94 13.13
N PHE A 679 3.26 -15.69 12.11
CA PHE A 679 2.75 -15.12 10.87
C PHE A 679 1.43 -14.38 11.08
N MET A 680 0.48 -14.98 11.81
CA MET A 680 -0.83 -14.38 12.07
C MET A 680 -0.76 -13.16 12.99
N VAL A 681 0.09 -13.20 14.04
CA VAL A 681 0.34 -12.07 14.94
C VAL A 681 0.96 -10.91 14.16
N GLY A 682 1.94 -11.18 13.31
CA GLY A 682 2.55 -10.15 12.45
C GLY A 682 1.54 -9.54 11.46
N GLY A 683 0.62 -10.34 10.93
CA GLY A 683 -0.47 -9.90 10.06
C GLY A 683 -1.69 -9.30 10.79
N GLY A 684 -1.75 -9.39 12.13
CA GLY A 684 -2.97 -9.12 12.90
C GLY A 684 -3.43 -7.66 12.86
N SER A 685 -2.51 -6.72 12.68
CA SER A 685 -2.82 -5.30 12.52
C SER A 685 -3.68 -5.00 11.29
N ALA A 686 -3.64 -5.85 10.26
CA ALA A 686 -4.45 -5.68 9.05
C ALA A 686 -5.97 -5.73 9.33
N ILE A 687 -6.39 -6.50 10.35
CA ILE A 687 -7.79 -6.58 10.76
C ILE A 687 -8.25 -5.22 11.31
N TRP A 688 -7.43 -4.59 12.14
CA TRP A 688 -7.70 -3.25 12.69
C TRP A 688 -7.71 -2.18 11.60
N VAL A 689 -6.79 -2.25 10.65
CA VAL A 689 -6.79 -1.37 9.47
C VAL A 689 -8.10 -1.54 8.67
N PHE A 690 -8.56 -2.77 8.44
CA PHE A 690 -9.82 -3.00 7.72
C PHE A 690 -11.06 -2.50 8.48
N LEU A 691 -11.11 -2.69 9.81
CA LEU A 691 -12.17 -2.11 10.65
C LEU A 691 -12.17 -0.58 10.58
N TYR A 692 -10.98 0.02 10.56
CA TYR A 692 -10.83 1.46 10.36
C TYR A 692 -11.33 1.89 8.97
N CYS A 693 -11.09 1.12 7.89
CA CYS A 693 -11.66 1.39 6.57
C CYS A 693 -13.19 1.43 6.60
N ILE A 694 -13.83 0.51 7.32
CA ILE A 694 -15.29 0.46 7.48
C ILE A 694 -15.78 1.73 8.20
N TRP A 695 -15.16 2.07 9.32
CA TRP A 695 -15.50 3.29 10.05
C TRP A 695 -15.31 4.54 9.18
N TYR A 696 -14.19 4.63 8.47
CA TYR A 696 -13.85 5.76 7.61
C TYR A 696 -14.85 5.93 6.46
N TYR A 697 -15.31 4.83 5.88
CA TYR A 697 -16.36 4.83 4.85
C TYR A 697 -17.64 5.51 5.35
N PHE A 698 -18.13 5.13 6.53
CA PHE A 698 -19.39 5.69 7.06
C PHE A 698 -19.25 7.07 7.71
N ALA A 699 -18.09 7.37 8.31
CA ALA A 699 -17.89 8.59 9.09
C ALA A 699 -17.36 9.78 8.27
N LYS A 700 -16.60 9.53 7.19
CA LYS A 700 -15.89 10.57 6.43
C LYS A 700 -16.16 10.57 4.93
N LEU A 701 -16.51 9.43 4.35
CA LEU A 701 -16.71 9.29 2.90
C LEU A 701 -18.19 9.39 2.52
N HIS A 702 -18.56 10.44 1.83
CA HIS A 702 -19.89 10.58 1.22
C HIS A 702 -19.93 9.93 -0.16
N ILE A 703 -19.58 8.63 -0.25
CA ILE A 703 -19.58 7.91 -1.52
C ILE A 703 -21.01 7.52 -1.91
N THR A 704 -21.43 7.90 -3.12
CA THR A 704 -22.72 7.50 -3.70
C THR A 704 -22.52 6.38 -4.73
N GLY A 705 -23.51 5.47 -4.80
CA GLY A 705 -23.58 4.40 -5.80
C GLY A 705 -22.94 3.07 -5.38
N PHE A 706 -23.64 1.97 -5.69
CA PHE A 706 -23.25 0.61 -5.32
C PHE A 706 -21.87 0.19 -5.86
N VAL A 707 -21.57 0.49 -7.13
CA VAL A 707 -20.29 0.10 -7.75
C VAL A 707 -19.12 0.83 -7.08
N SER A 708 -19.28 2.11 -6.74
CA SER A 708 -18.25 2.87 -6.02
C SER A 708 -17.98 2.29 -4.63
N SER A 709 -19.02 1.88 -3.90
CA SER A 709 -18.88 1.22 -2.59
C SER A 709 -18.19 -0.15 -2.72
N LEU A 710 -18.58 -0.96 -3.71
CA LEU A 710 -17.97 -2.26 -3.98
C LEU A 710 -16.48 -2.12 -4.28
N LEU A 711 -16.11 -1.15 -5.14
CA LEU A 711 -14.71 -0.87 -5.46
C LEU A 711 -13.95 -0.42 -4.21
N PHE A 712 -14.51 0.45 -3.36
CA PHE A 712 -13.85 0.89 -2.12
C PHE A 712 -13.49 -0.28 -1.20
N PHE A 713 -14.48 -1.12 -0.87
CA PHE A 713 -14.28 -2.24 0.04
C PHE A 713 -13.36 -3.30 -0.55
N SER A 714 -13.47 -3.58 -1.85
CA SER A 714 -12.65 -4.59 -2.50
C SER A 714 -11.18 -4.16 -2.62
N HIS A 715 -10.91 -2.91 -3.03
CA HIS A 715 -9.54 -2.39 -3.05
C HIS A 715 -8.94 -2.32 -1.65
N SER A 716 -9.72 -1.89 -0.65
CA SER A 716 -9.28 -1.86 0.75
C SER A 716 -8.97 -3.24 1.29
N PHE A 717 -9.78 -4.25 0.94
CA PHE A 717 -9.55 -5.64 1.34
C PHE A 717 -8.26 -6.19 0.70
N ILE A 718 -8.05 -5.98 -0.61
CA ILE A 718 -6.81 -6.38 -1.29
C ILE A 718 -5.61 -5.71 -0.63
N ALA A 719 -5.67 -4.40 -0.35
CA ALA A 719 -4.60 -3.68 0.32
C ALA A 719 -4.30 -4.26 1.71
N CYS A 720 -5.33 -4.61 2.50
CA CYS A 720 -5.17 -5.25 3.81
C CYS A 720 -4.55 -6.65 3.69
N CYS A 721 -4.91 -7.45 2.67
CA CYS A 721 -4.29 -8.75 2.43
C CYS A 721 -2.81 -8.62 2.08
N VAL A 722 -2.45 -7.67 1.19
CA VAL A 722 -1.05 -7.38 0.84
C VAL A 722 -0.26 -6.95 2.07
N TYR A 723 -0.84 -6.05 2.87
CA TYR A 723 -0.26 -5.60 4.13
C TYR A 723 -0.06 -6.76 5.12
N ALA A 724 -1.07 -7.61 5.34
CA ALA A 724 -0.99 -8.76 6.23
C ALA A 724 0.10 -9.77 5.82
N LEU A 725 0.28 -10.00 4.51
CA LEU A 725 1.33 -10.89 4.00
C LEU A 725 2.73 -10.30 4.23
N LEU A 726 2.89 -8.99 4.04
CA LEU A 726 4.14 -8.28 4.26
C LEU A 726 4.52 -8.32 5.75
N THR A 727 3.61 -7.89 6.62
CA THR A 727 3.86 -7.80 8.07
C THR A 727 3.93 -9.19 8.73
N GLY A 728 3.12 -10.15 8.27
CA GLY A 728 3.19 -11.55 8.72
C GLY A 728 4.54 -12.20 8.38
N THR A 729 5.11 -11.87 7.23
CA THR A 729 6.44 -12.38 6.85
C THR A 729 7.56 -11.78 7.69
N VAL A 730 7.50 -10.47 7.99
CA VAL A 730 8.42 -9.83 8.95
C VAL A 730 8.31 -10.51 10.32
N GLY A 731 7.10 -10.71 10.82
CA GLY A 731 6.84 -11.37 12.10
C GLY A 731 7.42 -12.78 12.17
N PHE A 732 7.20 -13.57 11.11
CA PHE A 732 7.75 -14.93 10.99
C PHE A 732 9.29 -14.94 11.00
N LEU A 733 9.94 -14.09 10.20
CA LEU A 733 11.40 -14.07 10.07
C LEU A 733 12.09 -13.58 11.35
N SER A 734 11.55 -12.54 11.99
CA SER A 734 12.04 -12.02 13.27
C SER A 734 11.91 -13.07 14.37
N THR A 735 10.76 -13.74 14.43
CA THR A 735 10.53 -14.84 15.37
C THR A 735 11.48 -16.01 15.08
N TYR A 736 11.63 -16.43 13.82
CA TYR A 736 12.55 -17.51 13.45
C TYR A 736 14.00 -17.22 13.88
N ALA A 737 14.48 -16.00 13.66
CA ALA A 737 15.81 -15.57 14.09
C ALA A 737 15.95 -15.59 15.63
N PHE A 738 14.92 -15.16 16.34
CA PHE A 738 14.85 -15.19 17.79
C PHE A 738 14.85 -16.63 18.35
N MET A 739 14.04 -17.55 17.81
CA MET A 739 14.04 -18.97 18.22
C MET A 739 15.41 -19.61 18.02
N ARG A 740 16.05 -19.36 16.87
CA ARG A 740 17.38 -19.91 16.60
C ARG A 740 18.41 -19.41 17.62
N ARG A 741 18.28 -18.16 18.09
CA ARG A 741 19.18 -17.54 19.06
C ARG A 741 18.94 -17.97 20.51
N ILE A 742 17.71 -18.35 20.85
CA ILE A 742 17.37 -18.83 22.20
C ILE A 742 17.73 -20.30 22.41
N TYR A 743 17.58 -21.13 21.37
CA TYR A 743 17.79 -22.58 21.48
C TYR A 743 19.12 -23.07 20.90
N GLY A 744 19.95 -22.17 20.33
CA GLY A 744 21.26 -22.48 19.75
C GLY A 744 22.28 -21.41 20.07
#